data_AF-A0A560WG84-F1
#
_entry.id   AF-A0A560WG84-F1
#
_cell.length_a   1.000
_cell.length_b   1.000
_cell.length_c   1.000
_cell.angle_alpha   90.00
_cell.angle_beta   90.00
_cell.angle_gamma   90.00
#
_symmetry.space_group_name_H-M   'P 1'
#
loop_
_entity.id
_entity.type
_entity.pdbx_description
1 polymer ?
#
loop_
_entity_poly.entity_id
_entity_poly.type
_entity_poly.pdbx_seq_one_letter_code
_entity_poly.pdbx_strand_id
1 'polypeptide(L)'
;MSSPIPTVREQWIPQERAGARDRAARFAGRYALDRDGLVDLAMSAVVTAIALVGLRTGFIGWQWVLAAAGGAVLGLLVTHVVVSHRWPAVVTVAGLVLVYLLLGGPLAVRQDLIGGVIPSGQTFADLIGAAVSGWKRWLTMMPPVDARGPLVALPLIVGLVASAVLYSVARTTRRPWILSAVVLAVIAASIVLGTLAPAGTLVQGALLVLVLLTWLVLRDRRTRTPLQNGAGHRARLVTALALATVAALAATLLGPLLPGRDGAQARTVARSQLEPPFDIAQYPSPLSGYRQYTEPNLADLYDRPLLEVEGLSAGQTLRIATLDRYDGSAWGAGNRAEEGSGDPGAAFQQVGTRIAAEGPGEEREVTVTVPDGGFSDVWLPTAGTLRGVEFAGPRARELSEQMWLNVDTETALVPAGLQPGDRYTMTALVDPAPPTELPEGVPVESGSLVEGYDASYLDGKVDLWSGDAAGGWPQLRQIAGYMSREGAYTDGGTENSYEKVYLGGHSTGRLARFVGSSQLAGNDEQFAATLALAANRLGMPARVVMGAVVPEGGVVKGQHVHAWVEVETPDGWVAMMPETFVPDRNKKPKQQQIQTEEERVGAQVPPPAGVNPPSVLQGPEQAQNDTDLRKKKTRNPLDPSTWPLWLQVLVLGLLLPALLLLLLYASIRGLKRRRRRKRASTGPTASRAAHIWADLVTEARTLGVEVPHAGTSLEQARSLPSDQAPALAARGNAFVFGPGDPAAEAVEEYRVQAEEVRRSMRADASTWQRLRSDIDPRPLFASERIGRRRRPRPTSLPEVAR
;
A
#
# COMPACT_ATOMS: atom_id res chain seq x y z
N MET A 1 15.74 -33.80 89.18
CA MET A 1 15.19 -34.67 88.13
C MET A 1 14.27 -33.85 87.24
N SER A 2 14.88 -33.36 86.18
CA SER A 2 14.43 -32.93 84.86
C SER A 2 12.92 -32.93 84.52
N SER A 3 12.36 -31.73 84.32
CA SER A 3 11.15 -31.52 83.50
C SER A 3 11.55 -31.22 82.06
N PRO A 4 10.93 -31.84 81.03
CA PRO A 4 11.16 -31.44 79.64
C PRO A 4 10.15 -30.38 79.20
N ILE A 5 10.67 -29.30 78.61
CA ILE A 5 9.95 -28.27 77.88
C ILE A 5 9.54 -28.85 76.51
N PRO A 6 8.27 -28.75 76.06
CA PRO A 6 7.93 -29.08 74.69
C PRO A 6 8.29 -27.88 73.78
N THR A 7 9.20 -28.12 72.84
CA THR A 7 9.57 -27.19 71.77
C THR A 7 8.43 -27.02 70.77
N VAL A 8 7.84 -25.83 70.70
CA VAL A 8 6.96 -25.41 69.61
C VAL A 8 7.83 -24.92 68.45
N ARG A 9 8.21 -25.81 67.54
CA ARG A 9 8.66 -25.46 66.18
C ARG A 9 8.45 -26.67 65.29
N GLU A 10 7.86 -26.42 64.11
CA GLU A 10 7.58 -27.35 62.99
C GLU A 10 6.14 -27.83 62.81
N GLN A 11 5.17 -26.93 62.62
CA GLN A 11 3.89 -27.31 61.97
C GLN A 11 3.35 -26.33 60.91
N TRP A 12 4.06 -25.24 60.57
CA TRP A 12 3.50 -24.15 59.73
C TRP A 12 4.00 -24.08 58.27
N ILE A 13 4.65 -25.11 57.72
CA ILE A 13 5.21 -25.10 56.35
C ILE A 13 4.52 -26.03 55.32
N PRO A 14 3.69 -27.05 55.66
CA PRO A 14 3.05 -27.87 54.62
C PRO A 14 1.90 -27.20 53.85
N GLN A 15 1.14 -26.29 54.47
CA GLN A 15 -0.09 -25.73 53.87
C GLN A 15 0.18 -24.71 52.75
N GLU A 16 1.24 -23.90 52.84
CA GLU A 16 1.57 -22.95 51.77
C GLU A 16 2.08 -23.66 50.50
N ARG A 17 2.82 -24.77 50.64
CA ARG A 17 3.31 -25.56 49.50
C ARG A 17 2.19 -26.31 48.79
N ALA A 18 1.19 -26.81 49.51
CA ALA A 18 -0.01 -27.43 48.93
C ALA A 18 -0.86 -26.39 48.18
N GLY A 19 -1.08 -25.21 48.77
CA GLY A 19 -1.80 -24.11 48.11
C GLY A 19 -1.06 -23.56 46.87
N ALA A 20 0.28 -23.52 46.88
CA ALA A 20 1.07 -23.14 45.71
C ALA A 20 0.99 -24.17 44.58
N ARG A 21 1.03 -25.48 44.90
CA ARG A 21 0.87 -26.57 43.92
C ARG A 21 -0.54 -26.61 43.33
N ASP A 22 -1.58 -26.39 44.13
CA ASP A 22 -2.96 -26.32 43.64
C ASP A 22 -3.23 -25.07 42.80
N ARG A 23 -2.58 -23.94 43.11
CA ARG A 23 -2.63 -22.73 42.27
C ARG A 23 -1.88 -22.95 40.96
N ALA A 24 -0.69 -23.56 41.00
CA ALA A 24 0.09 -23.91 39.81
C ALA A 24 -0.63 -24.95 38.93
N ALA A 25 -1.28 -25.96 39.53
CA ALA A 25 -2.07 -26.96 38.81
C ALA A 25 -3.34 -26.37 38.18
N ARG A 26 -4.03 -25.45 38.89
CA ARG A 26 -5.17 -24.70 38.32
C ARG A 26 -4.75 -23.72 37.23
N PHE A 27 -3.56 -23.14 37.35
CA PHE A 27 -2.97 -22.27 36.33
C PHE A 27 -2.59 -23.10 35.09
N ALA A 28 -1.81 -24.17 35.27
CA ALA A 28 -1.42 -25.11 34.20
C ALA A 28 -2.63 -25.74 33.50
N GLY A 29 -3.67 -26.14 34.26
CA GLY A 29 -4.90 -26.70 33.70
C GLY A 29 -5.72 -25.72 32.85
N ARG A 30 -5.58 -24.39 33.03
CA ARG A 30 -6.24 -23.39 32.19
C ARG A 30 -5.54 -23.17 30.85
N TYR A 31 -4.21 -23.33 30.80
CA TYR A 31 -3.42 -23.19 29.57
C TYR A 31 -3.19 -24.53 28.86
N ALA A 32 -3.58 -25.65 29.48
CA ALA A 32 -3.46 -26.97 28.85
C ALA A 32 -4.29 -27.03 27.57
N LEU A 33 -3.61 -27.25 26.45
CA LEU A 33 -4.25 -27.47 25.16
C LEU A 33 -4.80 -28.90 25.11
N ASP A 34 -6.10 -29.02 24.83
CA ASP A 34 -6.68 -30.28 24.39
C ASP A 34 -6.14 -30.67 23.01
N ARG A 35 -6.26 -31.94 22.63
CA ARG A 35 -5.83 -32.41 21.28
C ARG A 35 -6.46 -31.57 20.16
N ASP A 36 -7.71 -31.17 20.34
CA ASP A 36 -8.42 -30.29 19.42
C ASP A 36 -7.84 -28.87 19.36
N GLY A 37 -7.43 -28.30 20.51
CA GLY A 37 -6.75 -27.03 20.59
C GLY A 37 -5.37 -27.03 19.95
N LEU A 38 -4.62 -28.13 20.05
CA LEU A 38 -3.35 -28.31 19.34
C LEU A 38 -3.56 -28.34 17.83
N VAL A 39 -4.58 -29.04 17.35
CA VAL A 39 -4.92 -29.06 15.92
C VAL A 39 -5.30 -27.67 15.41
N ASP A 40 -6.16 -26.94 16.14
CA ASP A 40 -6.55 -25.59 15.73
C ASP A 40 -5.38 -24.61 15.76
N LEU A 41 -4.47 -24.74 16.71
CA LEU A 41 -3.25 -23.94 16.80
C LEU A 41 -2.32 -24.24 15.62
N ALA A 42 -2.05 -25.51 15.34
CA ALA A 42 -1.20 -25.93 14.24
C ALA A 42 -1.77 -25.51 12.88
N MET A 43 -3.06 -25.71 12.64
CA MET A 43 -3.70 -25.32 11.38
C MET A 43 -3.74 -23.80 11.20
N SER A 44 -3.98 -23.03 12.28
CA SER A 44 -3.90 -21.57 12.23
C SER A 44 -2.48 -21.09 11.91
N ALA A 45 -1.46 -21.74 12.49
CA ALA A 45 -0.06 -21.45 12.19
C ALA A 45 0.29 -21.73 10.72
N VAL A 46 -0.13 -22.89 10.19
CA VAL A 46 0.12 -23.27 8.79
C VAL A 46 -0.57 -22.33 7.81
N VAL A 47 -1.85 -21.99 8.02
CA VAL A 47 -2.57 -21.04 7.16
C VAL A 47 -1.92 -19.65 7.22
N THR A 48 -1.50 -19.20 8.42
CA THR A 48 -0.79 -17.93 8.56
C THR A 48 0.53 -17.96 7.80
N ALA A 49 1.30 -19.05 7.89
CA ALA A 49 2.54 -19.20 7.13
C ALA A 49 2.30 -19.15 5.61
N ILE A 50 1.28 -19.84 5.10
CA ILE A 50 0.90 -19.79 3.68
C ILE A 50 0.52 -18.35 3.26
N ALA A 51 -0.21 -17.62 4.10
CA ALA A 51 -0.55 -16.21 3.83
C ALA A 51 0.71 -15.32 3.82
N LEU A 52 1.65 -15.53 4.74
CA LEU A 52 2.89 -14.76 4.81
C LEU A 52 3.84 -15.03 3.63
N VAL A 53 3.78 -16.21 3.00
CA VAL A 53 4.52 -16.48 1.74
C VAL A 53 4.14 -15.49 0.64
N GLY A 54 2.91 -14.97 0.65
CA GLY A 54 2.47 -13.94 -0.30
C GLY A 54 3.24 -12.62 -0.21
N LEU A 55 3.92 -12.35 0.91
CA LEU A 55 4.74 -11.15 1.10
C LEU A 55 6.16 -11.30 0.55
N ARG A 56 6.57 -12.51 0.13
CA ARG A 56 7.95 -12.80 -0.34
C ARG A 56 8.37 -11.93 -1.51
N THR A 57 7.47 -11.61 -2.43
CA THR A 57 7.78 -10.77 -3.59
C THR A 57 7.76 -9.27 -3.26
N GLY A 58 7.19 -8.89 -2.10
CA GLY A 58 7.12 -7.50 -1.65
C GLY A 58 8.29 -7.06 -0.77
N PHE A 59 9.09 -7.98 -0.25
CA PHE A 59 10.22 -7.70 0.65
C PHE A 59 11.46 -8.49 0.27
N ILE A 60 12.62 -7.85 0.33
CA ILE A 60 13.93 -8.49 0.12
C ILE A 60 14.64 -8.70 1.45
N GLY A 61 15.46 -9.74 1.57
CA GLY A 61 16.19 -10.08 2.80
C GLY A 61 15.48 -11.12 3.69
N TRP A 62 16.08 -11.46 4.82
CA TRP A 62 15.56 -12.49 5.74
C TRP A 62 14.91 -11.89 7.00
N GLN A 63 15.15 -10.60 7.28
CA GLN A 63 14.62 -9.92 8.46
C GLN A 63 13.09 -9.87 8.46
N TRP A 64 12.47 -9.70 7.29
CA TRP A 64 11.00 -9.72 7.18
C TRP A 64 10.43 -11.09 7.54
N VAL A 65 11.15 -12.19 7.29
CA VAL A 65 10.74 -13.55 7.67
C VAL A 65 10.72 -13.69 9.19
N LEU A 66 11.74 -13.16 9.87
CA LEU A 66 11.75 -13.12 11.34
C LEU A 66 10.60 -12.29 11.90
N ALA A 67 10.36 -11.10 11.33
CA ALA A 67 9.28 -10.23 11.75
C ALA A 67 7.91 -10.91 11.57
N ALA A 68 7.68 -11.51 10.39
CA ALA A 68 6.47 -12.24 10.06
C ALA A 68 6.24 -13.47 10.96
N ALA A 69 7.28 -14.30 11.15
CA ALA A 69 7.23 -15.47 12.00
C ALA A 69 7.03 -15.10 13.48
N GLY A 70 7.76 -14.08 13.96
CA GLY A 70 7.59 -13.52 15.30
C GLY A 70 6.16 -13.04 15.52
N GLY A 71 5.59 -12.34 14.54
CA GLY A 71 4.20 -11.89 14.59
C GLY A 71 3.20 -13.05 14.64
N ALA A 72 3.39 -14.07 13.82
CA ALA A 72 2.54 -15.26 13.84
C ALA A 72 2.58 -15.97 15.21
N VAL A 73 3.77 -16.18 15.78
CA VAL A 73 3.93 -16.82 17.09
C VAL A 73 3.31 -15.98 18.19
N LEU A 74 3.60 -14.69 18.23
CA LEU A 74 3.08 -13.76 19.24
C LEU A 74 1.55 -13.63 19.16
N GLY A 75 0.98 -13.59 17.96
CA GLY A 75 -0.47 -13.51 17.76
C GLY A 75 -1.19 -14.77 18.23
N LEU A 76 -0.62 -15.96 17.99
CA LEU A 76 -1.11 -17.23 18.56
C LEU A 76 -1.04 -17.22 20.09
N LEU A 77 0.09 -16.79 20.67
CA LEU A 77 0.30 -16.77 22.13
C LEU A 77 -0.69 -15.83 22.84
N VAL A 78 -0.78 -14.57 22.39
CA VAL A 78 -1.71 -13.57 22.96
C VAL A 78 -3.15 -14.08 22.89
N THR A 79 -3.54 -14.61 21.73
CA THR A 79 -4.90 -15.12 21.53
C THR A 79 -5.18 -16.35 22.39
N HIS A 80 -4.21 -17.24 22.56
CA HIS A 80 -4.33 -18.39 23.44
C HIS A 80 -4.56 -18.00 24.91
N VAL A 81 -3.82 -17.02 25.41
CA VAL A 81 -3.99 -16.48 26.77
C VAL A 81 -5.39 -15.85 26.93
N VAL A 82 -5.84 -15.05 25.97
CA VAL A 82 -7.15 -14.39 26.03
C VAL A 82 -8.31 -15.39 25.96
N VAL A 83 -8.23 -16.36 25.05
CA VAL A 83 -9.27 -17.39 24.86
C VAL A 83 -9.35 -18.33 26.07
N SER A 84 -8.20 -18.72 26.65
CA SER A 84 -8.17 -19.54 27.87
C SER A 84 -8.80 -18.83 29.07
N HIS A 85 -8.64 -17.50 29.16
CA HIS A 85 -9.23 -16.67 30.22
C HIS A 85 -10.66 -16.20 29.92
N ARG A 86 -11.19 -16.49 28.71
CA ARG A 86 -12.49 -16.02 28.22
C ARG A 86 -12.66 -14.50 28.36
N TRP A 87 -11.57 -13.77 28.14
CA TRP A 87 -11.59 -12.31 28.13
C TRP A 87 -12.27 -11.77 26.86
N PRO A 88 -12.82 -10.55 26.88
CA PRO A 88 -13.46 -9.96 25.70
C PRO A 88 -12.43 -9.68 24.61
N ALA A 89 -12.86 -9.68 23.34
CA ALA A 89 -11.99 -9.50 22.18
C ALA A 89 -11.16 -8.20 22.20
N VAL A 90 -11.65 -7.16 22.88
CA VAL A 90 -10.90 -5.91 23.12
C VAL A 90 -9.55 -6.18 23.80
N VAL A 91 -9.49 -7.15 24.71
CA VAL A 91 -8.24 -7.50 25.40
C VAL A 91 -7.26 -8.19 24.46
N THR A 92 -7.74 -8.95 23.47
CA THR A 92 -6.89 -9.46 22.39
C THR A 92 -6.26 -8.32 21.61
N VAL A 93 -7.07 -7.35 21.16
CA VAL A 93 -6.56 -6.20 20.39
C VAL A 93 -5.56 -5.39 21.20
N ALA A 94 -5.87 -5.06 22.46
CA ALA A 94 -4.96 -4.35 23.35
C ALA A 94 -3.66 -5.14 23.60
N GLY A 95 -3.75 -6.46 23.76
CA GLY A 95 -2.60 -7.34 23.90
C GLY A 95 -1.73 -7.38 22.66
N LEU A 96 -2.31 -7.44 21.46
CA LEU A 96 -1.58 -7.40 20.19
C LEU A 96 -0.87 -6.05 20.00
N VAL A 97 -1.54 -4.93 20.30
CA VAL A 97 -0.94 -3.59 20.23
C VAL A 97 0.22 -3.47 21.22
N LEU A 98 0.05 -3.92 22.46
CA LEU A 98 1.09 -3.89 23.47
C LEU A 98 2.31 -4.73 23.05
N VAL A 99 2.08 -5.95 22.57
CA VAL A 99 3.15 -6.85 22.12
C VAL A 99 3.86 -6.31 20.87
N TYR A 100 3.11 -5.70 19.94
CA TYR A 100 3.69 -5.01 18.78
C TYR A 100 4.59 -3.86 19.19
N LEU A 101 4.17 -3.01 20.14
CA LEU A 101 5.00 -1.88 20.59
C LEU A 101 6.22 -2.33 21.40
N LEU A 102 6.09 -3.38 22.23
CA LEU A 102 7.19 -3.86 23.07
C LEU A 102 8.22 -4.69 22.30
N LEU A 103 7.77 -5.55 21.37
CA LEU A 103 8.63 -6.49 20.64
C LEU A 103 8.87 -6.10 19.18
N GLY A 104 8.16 -5.10 18.65
CA GLY A 104 8.32 -4.62 17.29
C GLY A 104 9.68 -3.96 17.03
N GLY A 105 10.30 -3.35 18.03
CA GLY A 105 11.67 -2.82 17.90
C GLY A 105 12.68 -3.93 17.58
N PRO A 106 12.88 -4.92 18.46
CA PRO A 106 13.80 -6.04 18.21
C PRO A 106 13.45 -6.89 16.97
N LEU A 107 12.17 -7.02 16.64
CA LEU A 107 11.72 -7.87 15.53
C LEU A 107 11.68 -7.17 14.17
N ALA A 108 11.48 -5.85 14.12
CA ALA A 108 11.30 -5.11 12.88
C ALA A 108 12.15 -3.83 12.77
N VAL A 109 12.20 -2.98 13.81
CA VAL A 109 12.87 -1.67 13.78
C VAL A 109 14.12 -1.70 14.66
N ARG A 110 15.17 -2.39 14.19
CA ARG A 110 16.40 -2.63 14.98
C ARG A 110 17.35 -1.44 15.02
N GLN A 111 17.35 -0.62 13.98
CA GLN A 111 18.31 0.47 13.78
C GLN A 111 18.18 1.60 14.82
N ASP A 112 17.00 1.75 15.43
CA ASP A 112 16.70 2.83 16.38
C ASP A 112 16.73 2.35 17.84
N LEU A 113 17.25 1.15 18.12
CA LEU A 113 17.33 0.59 19.47
C LEU A 113 18.54 1.14 20.24
N ILE A 114 18.31 1.61 21.47
CA ILE A 114 19.38 2.01 22.38
C ILE A 114 20.15 0.75 22.81
N GLY A 115 21.45 0.72 22.52
CA GLY A 115 22.31 -0.44 22.79
C GLY A 115 21.87 -1.73 22.08
N GLY A 116 21.09 -1.62 21.00
CA GLY A 116 20.61 -2.77 20.22
C GLY A 116 19.49 -3.59 20.87
N VAL A 117 18.99 -3.19 22.05
CA VAL A 117 18.01 -3.97 22.83
C VAL A 117 16.81 -3.15 23.30
N ILE A 118 16.99 -1.89 23.68
CA ILE A 118 15.94 -1.09 24.32
C ILE A 118 15.25 -0.17 23.28
N PRO A 119 13.91 -0.24 23.13
CA PRO A 119 13.18 0.68 22.24
C PRO A 119 13.39 2.15 22.64
N SER A 120 13.77 2.98 21.67
CA SER A 120 13.83 4.44 21.83
C SER A 120 12.47 5.08 21.54
N GLY A 121 12.33 6.39 21.85
CA GLY A 121 11.16 7.17 21.43
C GLY A 121 10.97 7.15 19.91
N GLN A 122 12.08 7.14 19.15
CA GLN A 122 12.06 7.04 17.69
C GLN A 122 11.55 5.67 17.23
N THR A 123 11.98 4.57 17.88
CA THR A 123 11.45 3.22 17.59
C THR A 123 9.92 3.17 17.71
N PHE A 124 9.34 3.79 18.73
CA PHE A 124 7.88 3.85 18.87
C PHE A 124 7.22 4.70 17.77
N ALA A 125 7.81 5.84 17.41
CA ALA A 125 7.33 6.68 16.33
C ALA A 125 7.34 5.92 14.98
N ASP A 126 8.39 5.17 14.71
CA ASP A 126 8.54 4.38 13.49
C ASP A 126 7.57 3.20 13.43
N LEU A 127 7.33 2.51 14.55
CA LEU A 127 6.31 1.45 14.65
C LEU A 127 4.90 2.01 14.43
N ILE A 128 4.55 3.13 15.08
CA ILE A 128 3.24 3.77 14.87
C ILE A 128 3.11 4.25 13.44
N GLY A 129 4.17 4.87 12.89
CA GLY A 129 4.24 5.31 11.50
C GLY A 129 4.07 4.16 10.51
N ALA A 130 4.70 3.01 10.75
CA ALA A 130 4.53 1.81 9.93
C ALA A 130 3.08 1.27 10.03
N ALA A 131 2.49 1.23 11.22
CA ALA A 131 1.13 0.73 11.42
C ALA A 131 0.05 1.61 10.78
N VAL A 132 0.26 2.94 10.73
CA VAL A 132 -0.73 3.90 10.20
C VAL A 132 -0.46 4.27 8.74
N SER A 133 0.71 4.84 8.44
CA SER A 133 1.06 5.34 7.10
C SER A 133 1.95 4.37 6.30
N GLY A 134 2.48 3.32 6.93
CA GLY A 134 3.32 2.32 6.27
C GLY A 134 2.59 1.55 5.17
N TRP A 135 1.29 1.28 5.32
CA TRP A 135 0.50 0.61 4.28
C TRP A 135 0.44 1.41 2.98
N LYS A 136 0.20 2.74 3.07
CA LYS A 136 0.20 3.62 1.91
C LYS A 136 1.58 3.61 1.25
N ARG A 137 2.64 3.86 2.05
CA ARG A 137 4.02 3.86 1.55
C ARG A 137 4.42 2.55 0.87
N TRP A 138 4.10 1.42 1.49
CA TRP A 138 4.42 0.11 0.93
C TRP A 138 3.66 -0.24 -0.35
N LEU A 139 2.41 0.26 -0.49
CA LEU A 139 1.62 0.05 -1.70
C LEU A 139 2.01 0.99 -2.85
N THR A 140 2.65 2.13 -2.56
CA THR A 140 3.11 3.10 -3.57
C THR A 140 4.61 3.02 -3.86
N MET A 141 5.35 2.21 -3.10
CA MET A 141 6.80 1.99 -3.27
C MET A 141 7.05 0.78 -4.18
N MET A 142 8.12 0.85 -4.95
CA MET A 142 8.49 -0.23 -5.86
C MET A 142 8.88 -1.49 -5.06
N PRO A 143 8.22 -2.65 -5.27
CA PRO A 143 8.66 -3.91 -4.68
C PRO A 143 9.90 -4.45 -5.41
N PRO A 144 10.80 -5.19 -4.72
CA PRO A 144 10.75 -5.53 -3.31
C PRO A 144 11.34 -4.43 -2.41
N VAL A 145 10.70 -4.18 -1.27
CA VAL A 145 11.18 -3.19 -0.28
C VAL A 145 12.27 -3.80 0.60
N ASP A 146 13.31 -3.03 0.90
CA ASP A 146 14.40 -3.46 1.77
C ASP A 146 13.91 -3.76 3.19
N ALA A 147 14.25 -4.96 3.70
CA ALA A 147 13.90 -5.39 5.05
C ALA A 147 14.82 -4.81 6.14
N ARG A 148 15.38 -3.61 5.92
CA ARG A 148 16.14 -2.85 6.92
C ARG A 148 15.36 -1.65 7.46
N GLY A 149 14.37 -1.16 6.73
CA GLY A 149 13.59 0.02 7.11
C GLY A 149 12.38 -0.29 8.03
N PRO A 150 11.69 0.77 8.52
CA PRO A 150 10.52 0.63 9.39
C PRO A 150 9.36 -0.20 8.81
N LEU A 151 9.29 -0.34 7.48
CA LEU A 151 8.25 -1.10 6.77
C LEU A 151 8.28 -2.61 7.06
N VAL A 152 9.38 -3.14 7.60
CA VAL A 152 9.46 -4.53 8.12
C VAL A 152 8.41 -4.81 9.21
N ALA A 153 7.93 -3.77 9.87
CA ALA A 153 6.89 -3.90 10.87
C ALA A 153 5.53 -4.32 10.26
N LEU A 154 5.33 -4.17 8.94
CA LEU A 154 4.12 -4.61 8.24
C LEU A 154 3.97 -6.14 8.24
N PRO A 155 4.97 -6.95 7.81
CA PRO A 155 4.94 -8.40 7.96
C PRO A 155 4.65 -8.87 9.40
N LEU A 156 5.21 -8.18 10.40
CA LEU A 156 4.93 -8.43 11.82
C LEU A 156 3.44 -8.22 12.14
N ILE A 157 2.84 -7.11 11.70
CA ILE A 157 1.40 -6.83 11.89
C ILE A 157 0.54 -7.86 11.17
N VAL A 158 0.86 -8.22 9.92
CA VAL A 158 0.13 -9.23 9.14
C VAL A 158 0.16 -10.56 9.89
N GLY A 159 1.33 -11.00 10.35
CA GLY A 159 1.48 -12.23 11.14
C GLY A 159 0.68 -12.20 12.44
N LEU A 160 0.77 -11.10 13.20
CA LEU A 160 0.02 -10.90 14.46
C LEU A 160 -1.49 -10.99 14.24
N VAL A 161 -2.02 -10.24 13.27
CA VAL A 161 -3.47 -10.13 13.03
C VAL A 161 -4.02 -11.41 12.41
N ALA A 162 -3.37 -11.95 11.38
CA ALA A 162 -3.83 -13.16 10.69
C ALA A 162 -3.89 -14.35 11.66
N SER A 163 -2.83 -14.59 12.43
CA SER A 163 -2.79 -15.69 13.40
C SER A 163 -3.81 -15.52 14.53
N ALA A 164 -3.97 -14.29 15.05
CA ALA A 164 -4.94 -14.01 16.10
C ALA A 164 -6.39 -14.20 15.64
N VAL A 165 -6.73 -13.73 14.44
CA VAL A 165 -8.08 -13.87 13.87
C VAL A 165 -8.38 -15.34 13.58
N LEU A 166 -7.48 -16.05 12.89
CA LEU A 166 -7.65 -17.47 12.57
C LEU A 166 -7.84 -18.31 13.84
N TYR A 167 -6.96 -18.14 14.82
CA TYR A 167 -7.00 -18.95 16.04
C TYR A 167 -8.20 -18.60 16.93
N SER A 168 -8.56 -17.31 17.03
CA SER A 168 -9.74 -16.87 17.80
C SER A 168 -11.04 -17.44 17.21
N VAL A 169 -11.22 -17.36 15.88
CA VAL A 169 -12.39 -17.95 15.21
C VAL A 169 -12.39 -19.47 15.37
N ALA A 170 -11.24 -20.11 15.19
CA ALA A 170 -11.10 -21.55 15.35
C ALA A 170 -11.46 -22.03 16.76
N ARG A 171 -11.21 -21.25 17.82
CA ARG A 171 -11.57 -21.64 19.19
C ARG A 171 -12.99 -21.26 19.61
N THR A 172 -13.57 -20.20 19.04
CA THR A 172 -14.85 -19.64 19.51
C THR A 172 -16.06 -20.12 18.70
N THR A 173 -15.89 -20.38 17.40
CA THR A 173 -17.01 -20.61 16.49
C THR A 173 -17.21 -22.10 16.21
N ARG A 174 -18.42 -22.65 16.29
CA ARG A 174 -18.66 -24.08 15.92
C ARG A 174 -19.02 -24.30 14.45
N ARG A 175 -19.24 -23.23 13.68
CA ARG A 175 -19.70 -23.27 12.29
C ARG A 175 -18.51 -23.36 11.32
N PRO A 176 -18.39 -24.42 10.51
CA PRO A 176 -17.23 -24.61 9.62
C PRO A 176 -17.14 -23.54 8.53
N TRP A 177 -18.27 -23.07 7.99
CA TRP A 177 -18.28 -22.06 6.92
C TRP A 177 -17.71 -20.70 7.33
N ILE A 178 -17.84 -20.31 8.60
CA ILE A 178 -17.25 -19.06 9.12
C ILE A 178 -15.72 -19.17 9.12
N LEU A 179 -15.19 -20.32 9.52
CA LEU A 179 -13.76 -20.58 9.49
C LEU A 179 -13.23 -20.56 8.06
N SER A 180 -13.90 -21.23 7.12
CA SER A 180 -13.54 -21.20 5.70
C SER A 180 -13.53 -19.77 5.14
N ALA A 181 -14.57 -18.97 5.45
CA ALA A 181 -14.63 -17.58 5.02
C ALA A 181 -13.45 -16.74 5.56
N VAL A 182 -13.06 -16.95 6.81
CA VAL A 182 -11.93 -16.25 7.43
C VAL A 182 -10.59 -16.69 6.82
N VAL A 183 -10.40 -17.98 6.57
CA VAL A 183 -9.20 -18.50 5.89
C VAL A 183 -9.08 -17.88 4.50
N LEU A 184 -10.16 -17.88 3.72
CA LEU A 184 -10.19 -17.27 2.39
C LEU A 184 -9.95 -15.75 2.46
N ALA A 185 -10.52 -15.05 3.45
CA ALA A 185 -10.31 -13.62 3.63
C ALA A 185 -8.85 -13.26 3.95
N VAL A 186 -8.17 -14.05 4.80
CA VAL A 186 -6.74 -13.83 5.13
C VAL A 186 -5.86 -14.04 3.89
N ILE A 187 -6.15 -15.06 3.09
CA ILE A 187 -5.39 -15.32 1.85
C ILE A 187 -5.69 -14.27 0.79
N ALA A 188 -6.96 -13.86 0.62
CA ALA A 188 -7.33 -12.78 -0.26
C ALA A 188 -6.64 -11.47 0.13
N ALA A 189 -6.58 -11.14 1.42
CA ALA A 189 -5.83 -9.98 1.92
C ALA A 189 -4.34 -10.08 1.59
N SER A 190 -3.72 -11.25 1.76
CA SER A 190 -2.33 -11.48 1.36
C SER A 190 -2.10 -11.29 -0.15
N ILE A 191 -3.02 -11.76 -1.00
CA ILE A 191 -2.94 -11.59 -2.46
C ILE A 191 -3.11 -10.11 -2.85
N VAL A 192 -4.13 -9.44 -2.32
CA VAL A 192 -4.43 -8.02 -2.61
C VAL A 192 -3.27 -7.12 -2.20
N LEU A 193 -2.62 -7.43 -1.08
CA LEU A 193 -1.46 -6.69 -0.58
C LEU A 193 -0.15 -7.07 -1.30
N GLY A 194 -0.09 -8.24 -1.95
CA GLY A 194 1.09 -8.74 -2.66
C GLY A 194 1.40 -7.99 -3.96
N THR A 195 2.34 -8.54 -4.74
CA THR A 195 2.73 -8.01 -6.05
C THR A 195 2.01 -8.75 -7.19
N LEU A 196 2.17 -8.26 -8.43
CA LEU A 196 1.68 -8.92 -9.64
C LEU A 196 2.38 -10.25 -9.90
N ALA A 197 3.67 -10.35 -9.56
CA ALA A 197 4.39 -11.62 -9.56
C ALA A 197 3.85 -12.56 -8.45
N PRO A 198 3.29 -13.73 -8.78
CA PRO A 198 2.78 -14.65 -7.78
C PRO A 198 3.95 -15.26 -6.98
N ALA A 199 3.95 -15.05 -5.66
CA ALA A 199 5.03 -15.53 -4.79
C ALA A 199 5.16 -17.07 -4.73
N GLY A 200 4.07 -17.79 -5.03
CA GLY A 200 4.03 -19.24 -5.09
C GLY A 200 2.61 -19.77 -5.31
N THR A 201 2.21 -19.92 -6.59
CA THR A 201 0.86 -20.34 -6.99
C THR A 201 0.46 -21.69 -6.39
N LEU A 202 1.39 -22.65 -6.35
CA LEU A 202 1.14 -23.98 -5.77
C LEU A 202 0.96 -23.94 -4.25
N VAL A 203 1.72 -23.10 -3.56
CA VAL A 203 1.67 -22.96 -2.09
C VAL A 203 0.40 -22.22 -1.66
N GLN A 204 0.07 -21.11 -2.30
CA GLN A 204 -1.12 -20.32 -1.94
C GLN A 204 -2.43 -20.95 -2.42
N GLY A 205 -2.39 -21.73 -3.51
CA GLY A 205 -3.57 -22.43 -4.05
C GLY A 205 -3.71 -23.86 -3.52
N ALA A 206 -2.90 -24.79 -4.02
CA ALA A 206 -3.07 -26.21 -3.78
C ALA A 206 -2.85 -26.61 -2.31
N LEU A 207 -1.77 -26.14 -1.68
CA LEU A 207 -1.49 -26.45 -0.27
C LEU A 207 -2.55 -25.85 0.65
N LEU A 208 -3.03 -24.64 0.38
CA LEU A 208 -4.12 -24.02 1.15
C LEU A 208 -5.39 -24.88 1.10
N VAL A 209 -5.81 -25.33 -0.08
CA VAL A 209 -7.00 -26.18 -0.25
C VAL A 209 -6.84 -27.47 0.54
N LEU A 210 -5.68 -28.11 0.45
CA LEU A 210 -5.38 -29.34 1.20
C LEU A 210 -5.46 -29.11 2.72
N VAL A 211 -4.83 -28.04 3.22
CA VAL A 211 -4.85 -27.69 4.65
C VAL A 211 -6.26 -27.36 5.13
N LEU A 212 -7.01 -26.56 4.37
CA LEU A 212 -8.38 -26.17 4.72
C LEU A 212 -9.32 -27.37 4.77
N LEU A 213 -9.28 -28.24 3.75
CA LEU A 213 -10.11 -29.45 3.72
C LEU A 213 -9.75 -30.40 4.87
N THR A 214 -8.45 -30.58 5.12
CA THR A 214 -7.98 -31.37 6.27
C THR A 214 -8.51 -30.79 7.58
N TRP A 215 -8.43 -29.46 7.77
CA TRP A 215 -8.92 -28.80 8.97
C TRP A 215 -10.43 -28.97 9.16
N LEU A 216 -11.23 -28.82 8.09
CA LEU A 216 -12.67 -29.01 8.12
C LEU A 216 -13.06 -30.46 8.46
N VAL A 217 -12.37 -31.46 7.88
CA VAL A 217 -12.59 -32.88 8.18
C VAL A 217 -12.24 -33.20 9.64
N LEU A 218 -11.16 -32.63 10.18
CA LEU A 218 -10.79 -32.79 11.58
C LEU A 218 -11.82 -32.16 12.52
N ARG A 219 -12.42 -31.04 12.13
CA ARG A 219 -13.38 -30.28 12.93
C ARG A 219 -14.78 -30.89 12.95
N ASP A 220 -15.24 -31.47 11.84
CA ASP A 220 -16.52 -32.18 11.73
C ASP A 220 -16.61 -33.35 12.74
N ARG A 221 -15.47 -33.93 13.14
CA ARG A 221 -15.38 -34.95 14.20
C ARG A 221 -15.93 -34.46 15.55
N ARG A 222 -15.76 -33.17 15.86
CA ARG A 222 -16.11 -32.58 17.17
C ARG A 222 -17.62 -32.41 17.37
N THR A 223 -18.39 -32.48 16.29
CA THR A 223 -19.84 -32.23 16.31
C THR A 223 -20.70 -33.49 16.20
N ARG A 224 -20.10 -34.68 16.07
CA ARG A 224 -20.83 -35.95 15.86
C ARG A 224 -20.68 -36.91 17.03
N THR A 225 -21.76 -37.64 17.33
CA THR A 225 -21.81 -38.62 18.43
C THR A 225 -20.87 -39.81 18.18
N PRO A 226 -20.21 -40.37 19.22
CA PRO A 226 -19.15 -41.39 19.08
C PRO A 226 -19.53 -42.68 18.34
N LEU A 227 -20.83 -43.00 18.23
CA LEU A 227 -21.35 -44.27 17.73
C LEU A 227 -21.22 -44.50 16.20
N GLN A 228 -20.76 -43.52 15.42
CA GLN A 228 -20.62 -43.62 13.95
C GLN A 228 -19.15 -43.63 13.44
N ASN A 229 -18.16 -43.72 14.32
CA ASN A 229 -16.79 -43.30 14.02
C ASN A 229 -15.78 -44.40 13.61
N GLY A 230 -16.16 -45.68 13.55
CA GLY A 230 -15.21 -46.79 13.39
C GLY A 230 -14.63 -47.01 11.98
N ALA A 231 -15.47 -47.17 10.95
CA ALA A 231 -15.02 -47.67 9.63
C ALA A 231 -14.97 -46.59 8.52
N GLY A 232 -15.83 -45.57 8.56
CA GLY A 232 -15.90 -44.53 7.53
C GLY A 232 -14.81 -43.45 7.63
N HIS A 233 -13.97 -43.49 8.67
CA HIS A 233 -13.10 -42.38 9.03
C HIS A 233 -11.87 -42.22 8.13
N ARG A 234 -11.08 -43.30 8.01
CA ARG A 234 -9.90 -43.34 7.12
C ARG A 234 -10.35 -43.19 5.66
N ALA A 235 -11.41 -43.87 5.28
CA ALA A 235 -11.99 -43.78 3.95
C ALA A 235 -12.38 -42.33 3.58
N ARG A 236 -13.05 -41.58 4.47
CA ARG A 236 -13.43 -40.18 4.20
C ARG A 236 -12.26 -39.21 4.15
N LEU A 237 -11.26 -39.40 5.02
CA LEU A 237 -10.07 -38.56 5.00
C LEU A 237 -9.24 -38.82 3.75
N VAL A 238 -9.12 -40.09 3.33
CA VAL A 238 -8.49 -40.49 2.07
C VAL A 238 -9.28 -39.99 0.87
N THR A 239 -10.62 -40.08 0.84
CA THR A 239 -11.40 -39.56 -0.29
C THR A 239 -11.41 -38.04 -0.34
N ALA A 240 -11.46 -37.35 0.79
CA ALA A 240 -11.35 -35.88 0.82
C ALA A 240 -9.97 -35.41 0.35
N LEU A 241 -8.89 -36.08 0.80
CA LEU A 241 -7.53 -35.82 0.29
C LEU A 241 -7.45 -36.14 -1.20
N ALA A 242 -7.92 -37.29 -1.66
CA ALA A 242 -7.89 -37.66 -3.08
C ALA A 242 -8.66 -36.65 -3.96
N LEU A 243 -9.87 -36.24 -3.55
CA LEU A 243 -10.64 -35.22 -4.26
C LEU A 243 -9.95 -33.86 -4.23
N ALA A 244 -9.32 -33.47 -3.13
CA ALA A 244 -8.53 -32.25 -3.04
C ALA A 244 -7.33 -32.26 -3.99
N THR A 245 -6.60 -33.39 -4.04
CA THR A 245 -5.45 -33.56 -4.92
C THR A 245 -5.88 -33.55 -6.38
N VAL A 246 -6.97 -34.23 -6.73
CA VAL A 246 -7.53 -34.22 -8.09
C VAL A 246 -8.00 -32.81 -8.48
N ALA A 247 -8.71 -32.11 -7.59
CA ALA A 247 -9.15 -30.73 -7.86
C ALA A 247 -7.96 -29.77 -8.01
N ALA A 248 -6.91 -29.93 -7.21
CA ALA A 248 -5.68 -29.15 -7.34
C ALA A 248 -4.96 -29.46 -8.66
N LEU A 249 -4.84 -30.73 -9.04
CA LEU A 249 -4.24 -31.15 -10.30
C LEU A 249 -5.03 -30.63 -11.51
N ALA A 250 -6.36 -30.73 -11.45
CA ALA A 250 -7.26 -30.17 -12.46
C ALA A 250 -7.14 -28.64 -12.54
N ALA A 251 -7.07 -27.94 -11.40
CA ALA A 251 -6.86 -26.49 -11.38
C ALA A 251 -5.50 -26.08 -11.96
N THR A 252 -4.44 -26.88 -11.78
CA THR A 252 -3.13 -26.61 -12.40
C THR A 252 -3.08 -26.91 -13.90
N LEU A 253 -3.74 -27.99 -14.35
CA LEU A 253 -3.69 -28.44 -15.74
C LEU A 253 -4.72 -27.72 -16.62
N LEU A 254 -5.95 -27.53 -16.11
CA LEU A 254 -7.05 -26.90 -16.82
C LEU A 254 -7.19 -25.40 -16.50
N GLY A 255 -6.57 -24.93 -15.42
CA GLY A 255 -6.59 -23.51 -15.04
C GLY A 255 -6.12 -22.57 -16.15
N PRO A 256 -5.02 -22.85 -16.86
CA PRO A 256 -4.57 -22.04 -18.00
C PRO A 256 -5.57 -21.97 -19.16
N LEU A 257 -6.48 -22.94 -19.27
CA LEU A 257 -7.49 -23.04 -20.34
C LEU A 257 -8.83 -22.36 -19.99
N LEU A 258 -8.94 -21.74 -18.80
CA LEU A 258 -10.18 -21.07 -18.39
C LEU A 258 -10.38 -19.75 -19.17
N PRO A 259 -11.60 -19.46 -19.66
CA PRO A 259 -11.90 -18.21 -20.36
C PRO A 259 -11.69 -16.98 -19.46
N GLY A 260 -11.16 -15.89 -20.04
CA GLY A 260 -10.85 -14.64 -19.32
C GLY A 260 -9.39 -14.51 -18.85
N ARG A 261 -8.46 -15.25 -19.47
CA ARG A 261 -7.03 -15.28 -19.12
C ARG A 261 -6.09 -14.68 -20.17
N ASP A 262 -6.64 -14.09 -21.22
CA ASP A 262 -5.86 -13.44 -22.27
C ASP A 262 -5.23 -12.14 -21.72
N GLY A 263 -3.89 -12.09 -21.70
CA GLY A 263 -3.07 -10.87 -21.58
C GLY A 263 -3.21 -10.02 -20.29
N ALA A 264 -2.16 -9.97 -19.47
CA ALA A 264 -1.91 -8.95 -18.43
C ALA A 264 -2.87 -8.82 -17.21
N GLN A 265 -4.10 -9.33 -17.22
CA GLN A 265 -5.10 -9.01 -16.16
C GLN A 265 -5.53 -10.16 -15.22
N ALA A 266 -4.81 -11.28 -15.19
CA ALA A 266 -5.23 -12.46 -14.39
C ALA A 266 -5.11 -12.29 -12.85
N ARG A 267 -4.44 -11.23 -12.37
CA ARG A 267 -4.20 -11.00 -10.94
C ARG A 267 -4.36 -9.52 -10.59
N THR A 268 -5.41 -9.21 -9.84
CA THR A 268 -5.64 -7.86 -9.31
C THR A 268 -4.96 -7.70 -7.95
N VAL A 269 -4.19 -6.63 -7.78
CA VAL A 269 -3.54 -6.24 -6.52
C VAL A 269 -3.89 -4.79 -6.19
N ALA A 270 -3.86 -4.41 -4.92
CA ALA A 270 -4.20 -3.04 -4.51
C ALA A 270 -3.27 -1.99 -5.14
N ARG A 271 -1.99 -2.32 -5.30
CA ARG A 271 -0.97 -1.43 -5.87
C ARG A 271 -1.16 -1.12 -7.35
N SER A 272 -1.89 -1.94 -8.10
CA SER A 272 -2.14 -1.68 -9.53
C SER A 272 -3.28 -0.67 -9.77
N GLN A 273 -3.91 -0.18 -8.70
CA GLN A 273 -5.02 0.78 -8.74
C GLN A 273 -4.67 2.06 -7.99
N LEU A 274 -3.41 2.25 -7.62
CA LEU A 274 -2.92 3.38 -6.84
C LEU A 274 -1.92 4.16 -7.67
N GLU A 275 -2.22 5.44 -7.87
CA GLU A 275 -1.26 6.39 -8.42
C GLU A 275 -0.31 6.87 -7.29
N PRO A 276 1.02 6.78 -7.48
CA PRO A 276 1.95 7.40 -6.56
C PRO A 276 1.67 8.91 -6.44
N PRO A 277 1.76 9.51 -5.24
CA PRO A 277 1.52 10.93 -5.03
C PRO A 277 2.74 11.77 -5.46
N PHE A 278 3.28 11.51 -6.65
CA PHE A 278 4.46 12.19 -7.18
C PHE A 278 4.13 12.78 -8.55
N ASP A 279 4.19 14.10 -8.63
CA ASP A 279 3.99 14.84 -9.86
C ASP A 279 5.35 15.22 -10.44
N ILE A 280 5.71 14.65 -11.58
CA ILE A 280 6.95 14.97 -12.28
C ILE A 280 6.90 16.34 -12.95
N ALA A 281 5.70 16.82 -13.30
CA ALA A 281 5.51 18.08 -14.03
C ALA A 281 5.90 19.32 -13.22
N GLN A 282 6.05 19.18 -11.90
CA GLN A 282 6.56 20.26 -11.04
C GLN A 282 8.07 20.50 -11.19
N TYR A 283 8.81 19.57 -11.79
CA TYR A 283 10.26 19.68 -11.98
C TYR A 283 10.56 20.16 -13.41
N PRO A 284 11.45 21.14 -13.58
CA PRO A 284 11.83 21.62 -14.90
C PRO A 284 12.60 20.53 -15.66
N SER A 285 12.41 20.50 -16.98
CA SER A 285 13.20 19.62 -17.85
C SER A 285 14.68 20.01 -17.78
N PRO A 286 15.60 19.03 -17.58
CA PRO A 286 17.03 19.30 -17.61
C PRO A 286 17.49 19.78 -18.98
N LEU A 287 16.80 19.39 -20.07
CA LEU A 287 17.13 19.80 -21.43
C LEU A 287 16.94 21.31 -21.65
N SER A 288 15.96 21.92 -20.99
CA SER A 288 15.78 23.39 -21.04
C SER A 288 16.98 24.14 -20.45
N GLY A 289 17.74 23.49 -19.56
CA GLY A 289 18.98 24.00 -18.98
C GLY A 289 20.23 23.68 -19.79
N TYR A 290 20.15 22.95 -20.92
CA TYR A 290 21.32 22.39 -21.62
C TYR A 290 22.44 23.41 -21.88
N ARG A 291 22.10 24.64 -22.29
CA ARG A 291 23.07 25.70 -22.57
C ARG A 291 23.96 26.07 -21.38
N GLN A 292 23.59 25.75 -20.14
CA GLN A 292 24.46 25.98 -18.97
C GLN A 292 25.80 25.25 -19.08
N TYR A 293 25.84 24.15 -19.85
CA TYR A 293 27.01 23.32 -20.08
C TYR A 293 27.79 23.67 -21.35
N THR A 294 27.38 24.69 -22.10
CA THR A 294 28.00 25.09 -23.37
C THR A 294 28.66 26.46 -23.31
N GLU A 295 29.43 26.80 -24.35
CA GLU A 295 30.12 28.08 -24.48
C GLU A 295 29.71 28.83 -25.76
N PRO A 296 29.52 30.16 -25.67
CA PRO A 296 29.71 31.02 -24.50
C PRO A 296 28.47 31.10 -23.60
N ASN A 297 28.64 30.96 -22.26
CA ASN A 297 27.55 31.17 -21.30
C ASN A 297 28.06 31.75 -19.96
N LEU A 298 27.20 32.48 -19.25
CA LEU A 298 27.43 33.08 -17.93
C LEU A 298 27.56 32.05 -16.79
N ALA A 299 27.10 30.81 -17.00
CA ALA A 299 27.08 29.77 -15.97
C ALA A 299 28.49 29.21 -15.63
N ASP A 300 29.47 29.37 -16.52
CA ASP A 300 30.86 28.94 -16.32
C ASP A 300 31.00 27.46 -15.89
N LEU A 301 30.19 26.58 -16.52
CA LEU A 301 30.20 25.13 -16.25
C LEU A 301 30.92 24.29 -17.31
N TYR A 302 31.26 24.87 -18.47
CA TYR A 302 31.82 24.14 -19.61
C TYR A 302 33.09 23.36 -19.25
N ASP A 303 34.07 24.05 -18.67
CA ASP A 303 35.35 23.46 -18.23
C ASP A 303 35.33 22.90 -16.80
N ARG A 304 34.24 23.14 -16.07
CA ARG A 304 34.12 22.82 -14.65
C ARG A 304 33.90 21.32 -14.44
N PRO A 305 34.62 20.66 -13.51
CA PRO A 305 34.32 19.28 -13.13
C PRO A 305 32.95 19.23 -12.43
N LEU A 306 32.03 18.46 -13.00
CA LEU A 306 30.66 18.32 -12.51
C LEU A 306 30.48 17.05 -11.69
N LEU A 307 31.08 15.94 -12.13
CA LEU A 307 30.96 14.62 -11.51
C LEU A 307 32.29 13.87 -11.67
N GLU A 308 32.68 13.10 -10.66
CA GLU A 308 33.76 12.13 -10.73
C GLU A 308 33.16 10.73 -10.74
N VAL A 309 33.42 9.98 -11.80
CA VAL A 309 32.78 8.69 -12.07
C VAL A 309 33.83 7.58 -12.09
N GLU A 310 33.63 6.59 -11.24
CA GLU A 310 34.46 5.39 -11.16
C GLU A 310 33.61 4.15 -11.54
N GLY A 311 34.19 3.20 -12.28
CA GLY A 311 33.52 1.95 -12.68
C GLY A 311 32.94 1.94 -14.10
N LEU A 312 32.89 3.10 -14.77
CA LEU A 312 32.58 3.21 -16.20
C LEU A 312 33.85 3.37 -17.03
N SER A 313 33.87 2.77 -18.23
CA SER A 313 34.92 2.97 -19.23
C SER A 313 34.65 4.21 -20.08
N ALA A 314 35.71 4.78 -20.64
CA ALA A 314 35.60 5.93 -21.56
C ALA A 314 34.63 5.62 -22.72
N GLY A 315 33.81 6.61 -23.08
CA GLY A 315 32.77 6.49 -24.13
C GLY A 315 31.43 5.92 -23.65
N GLN A 316 31.35 5.35 -22.44
CA GLN A 316 30.05 4.99 -21.85
C GLN A 316 29.28 6.24 -21.43
N THR A 317 27.95 6.12 -21.38
CA THR A 317 27.06 7.24 -21.07
C THR A 317 26.59 7.19 -19.61
N LEU A 318 26.57 8.37 -18.99
CA LEU A 318 25.95 8.64 -17.70
C LEU A 318 24.71 9.52 -17.97
N ARG A 319 23.52 8.95 -17.87
CA ARG A 319 22.25 9.61 -18.17
C ARG A 319 21.85 10.53 -17.02
N ILE A 320 21.48 11.77 -17.29
CA ILE A 320 20.89 12.68 -16.29
C ILE A 320 19.37 12.46 -16.27
N ALA A 321 18.74 12.48 -17.44
CA ALA A 321 17.33 12.16 -17.59
C ALA A 321 16.99 11.72 -19.02
N THR A 322 16.02 10.83 -19.11
CA THR A 322 15.37 10.42 -20.35
C THR A 322 14.01 11.11 -20.44
N LEU A 323 13.74 11.76 -21.57
CA LEU A 323 12.62 12.66 -21.81
C LEU A 323 11.74 12.06 -22.91
N ASP A 324 10.70 11.38 -22.48
CA ASP A 324 9.75 10.62 -23.29
C ASP A 324 8.43 11.36 -23.53
N ARG A 325 8.21 12.51 -22.86
CA ARG A 325 7.00 13.34 -23.03
C ARG A 325 7.33 14.66 -23.71
N TYR A 326 6.54 15.03 -24.72
CA TYR A 326 6.56 16.37 -25.32
C TYR A 326 5.18 17.00 -25.28
N ASP A 327 5.08 18.23 -24.75
CA ASP A 327 3.81 18.98 -24.64
C ASP A 327 3.75 20.25 -25.49
N GLY A 328 4.70 20.42 -26.40
CA GLY A 328 4.82 21.63 -27.22
C GLY A 328 5.57 22.78 -26.53
N SER A 329 5.73 22.73 -25.22
CA SER A 329 6.54 23.71 -24.48
C SER A 329 7.93 23.15 -24.19
N ALA A 330 7.99 21.89 -23.74
CA ALA A 330 9.25 21.21 -23.46
C ALA A 330 9.18 19.69 -23.68
N TRP A 331 10.33 19.09 -23.97
CA TRP A 331 10.60 17.68 -23.75
C TRP A 331 10.87 17.49 -22.26
N GLY A 332 10.10 16.65 -21.59
CA GLY A 332 10.18 16.40 -20.16
C GLY A 332 10.10 14.91 -19.84
N ALA A 333 10.40 14.56 -18.59
CA ALA A 333 10.14 13.22 -18.10
C ALA A 333 8.64 13.00 -17.93
N GLY A 334 8.12 11.92 -18.50
CA GLY A 334 6.73 11.51 -18.44
C GLY A 334 6.41 10.62 -17.25
N ASN A 335 5.12 10.58 -16.90
CA ASN A 335 4.51 9.60 -16.00
C ASN A 335 3.76 8.51 -16.80
N ARG A 336 4.15 8.28 -18.06
CA ARG A 336 3.35 7.51 -19.00
C ARG A 336 3.46 6.02 -18.67
N ALA A 337 2.48 5.51 -17.94
CA ALA A 337 2.04 4.13 -18.10
C ALA A 337 1.74 3.88 -19.56
N GLU A 338 2.49 2.98 -20.20
CA GLU A 338 2.02 2.36 -21.44
C GLU A 338 0.56 1.97 -21.23
N GLU A 339 -0.31 2.52 -22.07
CA GLU A 339 -1.74 2.33 -21.97
C GLU A 339 -2.05 0.86 -22.29
N GLY A 340 -2.11 0.01 -21.25
CA GLY A 340 -2.25 -1.44 -21.40
C GLY A 340 -1.18 -2.28 -20.70
N SER A 341 -0.06 -1.68 -20.26
CA SER A 341 0.83 -2.37 -19.33
C SER A 341 0.16 -2.34 -17.95
N GLY A 342 -0.28 -3.50 -17.48
CA GLY A 342 -0.80 -3.64 -16.12
C GLY A 342 0.29 -3.47 -15.04
N ASP A 343 1.45 -2.89 -15.39
CA ASP A 343 2.63 -2.82 -14.56
C ASP A 343 2.76 -1.43 -13.92
N PRO A 344 2.77 -1.32 -12.58
CA PRO A 344 3.00 -0.06 -11.87
C PRO A 344 4.31 0.67 -12.21
N GLY A 345 5.24 0.05 -12.95
CA GLY A 345 6.62 0.53 -13.20
C GLY A 345 6.76 1.83 -14.00
N ALA A 346 5.70 2.26 -14.67
CA ALA A 346 5.76 3.33 -15.65
C ALA A 346 5.51 4.76 -15.11
N ALA A 347 5.19 4.86 -13.82
CA ALA A 347 5.20 6.12 -13.09
C ALA A 347 6.44 6.17 -12.19
N PHE A 348 6.94 7.37 -11.88
CA PHE A 348 7.99 7.52 -10.88
C PHE A 348 7.54 6.90 -9.55
N GLN A 349 8.31 5.92 -9.07
CA GLN A 349 8.08 5.27 -7.80
C GLN A 349 9.23 5.51 -6.86
N GLN A 350 8.92 5.61 -5.58
CA GLN A 350 9.94 5.61 -4.57
C GLN A 350 10.62 4.24 -4.58
N VAL A 351 11.95 4.22 -4.61
CA VAL A 351 12.74 2.99 -4.61
C VAL A 351 13.50 2.81 -3.31
N GLY A 352 13.71 1.55 -2.94
CA GLY A 352 14.65 1.21 -1.87
C GLY A 352 16.10 1.24 -2.39
N THR A 353 17.01 0.77 -1.55
CA THR A 353 18.44 0.60 -1.88
C THR A 353 18.69 -0.43 -2.99
N ARG A 354 17.70 -1.28 -3.30
CA ARG A 354 17.78 -2.34 -4.32
C ARG A 354 16.51 -2.35 -5.16
N ILE A 355 16.72 -2.62 -6.45
CA ILE A 355 15.71 -2.61 -7.50
C ILE A 355 15.80 -3.96 -8.22
N ALA A 356 14.66 -4.61 -8.41
CA ALA A 356 14.58 -5.87 -9.13
C ALA A 356 14.47 -5.60 -10.64
N ALA A 357 15.56 -5.20 -11.30
CA ALA A 357 15.55 -4.84 -12.72
C ALA A 357 16.27 -5.88 -13.60
N GLU A 358 15.59 -6.61 -14.47
CA GLU A 358 16.25 -7.52 -15.43
C GLU A 358 16.55 -6.82 -16.75
N GLY A 359 17.69 -7.09 -17.37
CA GLY A 359 18.09 -6.44 -18.61
C GLY A 359 19.36 -7.01 -19.22
N PRO A 360 19.71 -6.62 -20.46
CA PRO A 360 21.03 -6.86 -21.04
C PRO A 360 22.12 -6.05 -20.29
N GLY A 361 23.38 -6.37 -20.54
CA GLY A 361 24.53 -5.66 -19.96
C GLY A 361 25.29 -6.44 -18.88
N GLU A 362 26.46 -5.92 -18.53
CA GLU A 362 27.31 -6.50 -17.48
C GLU A 362 27.03 -5.81 -16.14
N GLU A 363 26.85 -6.59 -15.07
CA GLU A 363 26.69 -6.03 -13.73
C GLU A 363 27.99 -5.33 -13.30
N ARG A 364 27.91 -4.03 -13.06
CA ARG A 364 29.01 -3.20 -12.57
C ARG A 364 28.58 -2.33 -11.42
N GLU A 365 29.53 -2.08 -10.53
CA GLU A 365 29.42 -1.09 -9.47
C GLU A 365 30.02 0.22 -9.97
N VAL A 366 29.21 1.27 -10.00
CA VAL A 366 29.59 2.60 -10.46
C VAL A 366 29.48 3.57 -9.30
N THR A 367 30.57 4.25 -8.96
CA THR A 367 30.58 5.27 -7.93
C THR A 367 30.59 6.64 -8.59
N VAL A 368 29.69 7.52 -8.13
CA VAL A 368 29.63 8.91 -8.56
C VAL A 368 29.83 9.81 -7.35
N THR A 369 30.77 10.74 -7.46
CA THR A 369 31.07 11.76 -6.45
C THR A 369 30.83 13.14 -7.04
N VAL A 370 30.16 14.02 -6.30
CA VAL A 370 29.96 15.40 -6.70
C VAL A 370 31.09 16.26 -6.11
N PRO A 371 32.02 16.79 -6.92
CA PRO A 371 33.10 17.65 -6.45
C PRO A 371 32.59 19.02 -5.98
N ASP A 372 33.46 19.79 -5.30
CA ASP A 372 33.15 21.15 -4.84
C ASP A 372 32.78 22.07 -6.02
N GLY A 373 31.59 22.68 -5.93
CA GLY A 373 31.04 23.50 -7.01
C GLY A 373 30.62 22.71 -8.26
N GLY A 374 30.50 21.38 -8.15
CA GLY A 374 30.09 20.48 -9.23
C GLY A 374 28.57 20.47 -9.48
N PHE A 375 28.07 19.33 -9.93
CA PHE A 375 26.68 19.13 -10.32
C PHE A 375 25.69 19.43 -9.18
N SER A 376 24.66 20.21 -9.47
CA SER A 376 23.62 20.59 -8.50
C SER A 376 22.26 20.61 -9.18
N ASP A 377 21.53 19.51 -9.07
CA ASP A 377 20.21 19.35 -9.65
C ASP A 377 19.37 18.32 -8.87
N VAL A 378 18.06 18.27 -9.13
CA VAL A 378 17.16 17.23 -8.59
C VAL A 378 17.35 15.90 -9.32
N TRP A 379 17.79 15.94 -10.57
CA TRP A 379 18.04 14.75 -11.37
C TRP A 379 19.26 13.99 -10.82
N LEU A 380 19.14 12.68 -10.66
CA LEU A 380 20.21 11.81 -10.19
C LEU A 380 20.82 11.12 -11.40
N PRO A 381 22.08 11.41 -11.78
CA PRO A 381 22.70 10.75 -12.93
C PRO A 381 22.84 9.23 -12.74
N THR A 382 22.42 8.44 -13.72
CA THR A 382 22.40 6.97 -13.71
C THR A 382 23.15 6.38 -14.90
N ALA A 383 23.54 5.11 -14.79
CA ALA A 383 24.16 4.37 -15.89
C ALA A 383 23.48 3.00 -16.05
N GLY A 384 23.18 2.62 -17.29
CA GLY A 384 22.54 1.34 -17.60
C GLY A 384 21.19 1.12 -16.90
N THR A 385 20.84 -0.15 -16.68
CA THR A 385 19.64 -0.58 -15.95
C THR A 385 19.93 -0.72 -14.46
N LEU A 386 19.26 0.08 -13.62
CA LEU A 386 19.58 0.17 -12.19
C LEU A 386 19.13 -1.06 -11.40
N ARG A 387 20.05 -1.66 -10.64
CA ARG A 387 19.79 -2.73 -9.66
C ARG A 387 19.80 -2.22 -8.21
N GLY A 388 20.34 -1.03 -7.95
CA GLY A 388 20.36 -0.43 -6.62
C GLY A 388 21.19 0.85 -6.57
N VAL A 389 20.89 1.68 -5.58
CA VAL A 389 21.62 2.92 -5.30
C VAL A 389 21.81 3.05 -3.79
N GLU A 390 23.06 3.25 -3.37
CA GLU A 390 23.44 3.48 -1.98
C GLU A 390 24.11 4.85 -1.86
N PHE A 391 23.49 5.75 -1.11
CA PHE A 391 24.06 7.07 -0.82
C PHE A 391 25.02 7.00 0.37
N ALA A 392 26.07 7.81 0.33
CA ALA A 392 27.07 7.94 1.39
C ALA A 392 27.13 9.37 1.94
N GLY A 393 27.69 9.52 3.15
CA GLY A 393 27.86 10.83 3.78
C GLY A 393 26.69 11.28 4.67
N PRO A 394 26.73 12.54 5.17
CA PRO A 394 25.76 13.05 6.15
C PRO A 394 24.31 13.11 5.64
N ARG A 395 24.13 13.37 4.34
CA ARG A 395 22.82 13.46 3.67
C ARG A 395 22.31 12.13 3.13
N ALA A 396 23.06 11.03 3.29
CA ALA A 396 22.71 9.72 2.72
C ALA A 396 21.28 9.27 3.03
N ARG A 397 20.86 9.43 4.29
CA ARG A 397 19.51 9.06 4.73
C ARG A 397 18.44 9.91 4.03
N GLU A 398 18.63 11.23 3.99
CA GLU A 398 17.71 12.16 3.35
C GLU A 398 17.54 11.86 1.86
N LEU A 399 18.65 11.65 1.13
CA LEU A 399 18.64 11.35 -0.30
C LEU A 399 17.97 9.98 -0.57
N SER A 400 18.32 8.96 0.21
CA SER A 400 17.73 7.61 0.06
C SER A 400 16.23 7.58 0.35
N GLU A 401 15.74 8.37 1.31
CA GLU A 401 14.33 8.42 1.66
C GLU A 401 13.51 9.24 0.64
N GLN A 402 14.15 9.98 -0.27
CA GLN A 402 13.47 10.83 -1.24
C GLN A 402 13.77 10.46 -2.70
N MET A 403 14.49 9.37 -2.97
CA MET A 403 14.78 8.92 -4.33
C MET A 403 13.53 8.34 -5.01
N TRP A 404 13.25 8.86 -6.19
CA TRP A 404 12.23 8.37 -7.13
C TRP A 404 12.91 7.85 -8.39
N LEU A 405 12.39 6.76 -8.94
CA LEU A 405 12.87 6.14 -10.17
C LEU A 405 11.69 5.83 -11.07
N ASN A 406 11.83 6.14 -12.35
CA ASN A 406 11.04 5.54 -13.42
C ASN A 406 11.91 4.47 -14.09
N VAL A 407 11.48 3.19 -14.02
CA VAL A 407 12.26 2.05 -14.53
C VAL A 407 12.23 1.95 -16.05
N ASP A 408 11.17 2.43 -16.72
CA ASP A 408 11.04 2.36 -18.18
C ASP A 408 11.97 3.36 -18.88
N THR A 409 12.24 4.48 -18.21
CA THR A 409 13.11 5.55 -18.70
C THR A 409 14.48 5.57 -18.02
N GLU A 410 14.71 4.68 -17.04
CA GLU A 410 15.90 4.61 -16.17
C GLU A 410 16.29 5.97 -15.57
N THR A 411 15.29 6.83 -15.34
CA THR A 411 15.47 8.20 -14.88
C THR A 411 15.20 8.28 -13.38
N ALA A 412 16.21 8.73 -12.64
CA ALA A 412 16.13 8.90 -11.20
C ALA A 412 16.12 10.39 -10.81
N LEU A 413 15.38 10.70 -9.74
CA LEU A 413 15.22 12.05 -9.22
C LEU A 413 15.17 12.04 -7.69
N VAL A 414 15.84 13.00 -7.07
CA VAL A 414 15.83 13.24 -5.63
C VAL A 414 15.41 14.69 -5.37
N PRO A 415 14.19 14.94 -4.84
CA PRO A 415 13.68 16.30 -4.61
C PRO A 415 14.55 17.16 -3.71
N ALA A 416 15.32 16.55 -2.79
CA ALA A 416 16.29 17.26 -1.95
C ALA A 416 17.49 17.84 -2.74
N GLY A 417 17.67 17.41 -4.00
CA GLY A 417 18.77 17.82 -4.87
C GLY A 417 20.13 17.23 -4.46
N LEU A 418 20.89 16.80 -5.46
CA LEU A 418 22.32 16.54 -5.28
C LEU A 418 23.05 17.86 -5.03
N GLN A 419 24.02 17.82 -4.13
CA GLN A 419 24.86 18.96 -3.80
C GLN A 419 26.34 18.56 -3.81
N PRO A 420 27.26 19.54 -3.94
CA PRO A 420 28.69 19.31 -3.76
C PRO A 420 29.00 18.56 -2.45
N GLY A 421 29.82 17.50 -2.56
CA GLY A 421 30.18 16.62 -1.45
C GLY A 421 29.29 15.38 -1.30
N ASP A 422 28.16 15.29 -2.02
CA ASP A 422 27.36 14.07 -2.06
C ASP A 422 28.06 12.96 -2.86
N ARG A 423 27.95 11.72 -2.39
CA ARG A 423 28.51 10.53 -3.04
C ARG A 423 27.47 9.42 -3.03
N TYR A 424 27.36 8.72 -4.15
CA TYR A 424 26.50 7.55 -4.25
C TYR A 424 27.14 6.47 -5.10
N THR A 425 26.82 5.23 -4.78
CA THR A 425 27.26 4.06 -5.50
C THR A 425 26.03 3.37 -6.07
N MET A 426 26.02 3.12 -7.36
CA MET A 426 24.96 2.39 -8.04
C MET A 426 25.47 1.03 -8.50
N THR A 427 24.62 0.01 -8.37
CA THR A 427 24.81 -1.27 -9.05
C THR A 427 23.89 -1.26 -10.25
N ALA A 428 24.43 -1.48 -11.44
CA ALA A 428 23.65 -1.46 -12.68
C ALA A 428 24.15 -2.49 -13.68
N LEU A 429 23.25 -2.91 -14.57
CA LEU A 429 23.61 -3.64 -15.77
C LEU A 429 24.00 -2.60 -16.83
N VAL A 430 25.30 -2.49 -17.10
CA VAL A 430 25.84 -1.44 -17.95
C VAL A 430 26.02 -1.97 -19.37
N ASP A 431 25.41 -1.27 -20.32
CA ASP A 431 25.57 -1.53 -21.75
C ASP A 431 26.98 -1.20 -22.24
N PRO A 432 27.44 -1.84 -23.33
CA PRO A 432 28.61 -1.37 -24.06
C PRO A 432 28.41 0.09 -24.52
N ALA A 433 29.51 0.80 -24.76
CA ALA A 433 29.45 2.15 -25.29
C ALA A 433 28.66 2.18 -26.62
N PRO A 434 27.77 3.17 -26.81
CA PRO A 434 26.98 3.26 -28.04
C PRO A 434 27.89 3.39 -29.27
N PRO A 435 27.54 2.75 -30.40
CA PRO A 435 28.37 2.80 -31.59
C PRO A 435 28.40 4.21 -32.18
N THR A 436 29.56 4.62 -32.71
CA THR A 436 29.73 5.93 -33.37
C THR A 436 29.00 5.99 -34.72
N GLU A 437 28.81 4.85 -35.38
CA GLU A 437 28.09 4.74 -36.64
C GLU A 437 26.74 4.06 -36.47
N LEU A 438 25.72 4.57 -37.15
CA LEU A 438 24.36 4.02 -37.12
C LEU A 438 24.28 2.71 -37.93
N PRO A 439 23.61 1.67 -37.41
CA PRO A 439 23.36 0.44 -38.17
C PRO A 439 22.58 0.70 -39.47
N GLU A 440 22.85 -0.07 -40.53
CA GLU A 440 22.20 0.06 -41.85
C GLU A 440 20.68 -0.21 -41.80
N GLY A 441 20.27 -1.19 -41.01
CA GLY A 441 18.86 -1.51 -40.79
C GLY A 441 18.64 -1.94 -39.36
N VAL A 442 17.61 -1.37 -38.73
CA VAL A 442 17.15 -1.71 -37.39
C VAL A 442 15.65 -1.95 -37.48
N PRO A 443 15.12 -3.07 -36.95
CA PRO A 443 13.68 -3.24 -36.81
C PRO A 443 13.16 -2.19 -35.83
N VAL A 444 12.17 -1.41 -36.23
CA VAL A 444 11.59 -0.35 -35.41
C VAL A 444 10.18 -0.73 -34.99
N GLU A 445 9.83 -0.41 -33.74
CA GLU A 445 8.46 -0.53 -33.28
C GLU A 445 7.57 0.53 -33.94
N SER A 446 6.27 0.21 -34.07
CA SER A 446 5.29 1.12 -34.67
C SER A 446 4.51 1.86 -33.60
N GLY A 447 4.63 3.19 -33.56
CA GLY A 447 3.93 4.02 -32.58
C GLY A 447 4.42 5.46 -32.51
N SER A 448 3.97 6.20 -31.50
CA SER A 448 4.44 7.55 -31.18
C SER A 448 4.35 7.76 -29.68
N LEU A 449 5.41 8.28 -29.07
CA LEU A 449 5.40 8.72 -27.66
C LEU A 449 4.74 10.10 -27.51
N VAL A 450 4.76 10.88 -28.58
CA VAL A 450 4.16 12.23 -28.63
C VAL A 450 2.70 12.08 -29.01
N GLU A 451 1.81 12.31 -28.05
CA GLU A 451 0.37 12.28 -28.26
C GLU A 451 -0.30 13.61 -27.87
N GLY A 452 -1.29 14.03 -28.66
CA GLY A 452 -2.10 15.20 -28.35
C GLY A 452 -1.47 16.55 -28.71
N TYR A 453 -0.32 16.58 -29.38
CA TYR A 453 0.31 17.81 -29.85
C TYR A 453 0.51 17.84 -31.37
N ASP A 454 0.26 18.99 -31.99
CA ASP A 454 0.41 19.20 -33.43
C ASP A 454 1.86 19.54 -33.81
N ALA A 455 2.59 18.54 -34.31
CA ALA A 455 3.93 18.69 -34.89
C ALA A 455 3.92 18.74 -36.43
N SER A 456 2.78 19.07 -37.07
CA SER A 456 2.64 19.13 -38.53
C SER A 456 3.56 20.14 -39.23
N TYR A 457 4.10 21.12 -38.49
CA TYR A 457 5.11 22.05 -39.02
C TYR A 457 6.39 21.34 -39.48
N LEU A 458 6.63 20.10 -39.04
CA LEU A 458 7.74 19.26 -39.46
C LEU A 458 7.45 18.45 -40.73
N ASP A 459 6.20 18.24 -41.13
CA ASP A 459 5.83 17.27 -42.18
C ASP A 459 6.55 17.56 -43.50
N GLY A 460 6.44 18.79 -43.99
CA GLY A 460 7.12 19.19 -45.23
C GLY A 460 8.66 19.20 -45.12
N LYS A 461 9.22 19.21 -43.89
CA LYS A 461 10.66 19.10 -43.65
C LYS A 461 11.11 17.65 -43.57
N VAL A 462 10.34 16.79 -42.91
CA VAL A 462 10.56 15.35 -42.85
C VAL A 462 10.59 14.79 -44.27
N ASP A 463 9.59 15.11 -45.10
CA ASP A 463 9.54 14.68 -46.50
C ASP A 463 10.74 15.19 -47.32
N LEU A 464 11.15 16.44 -47.11
CA LEU A 464 12.29 17.04 -47.81
C LEU A 464 13.62 16.40 -47.41
N TRP A 465 13.82 16.16 -46.11
CA TRP A 465 15.08 15.69 -45.55
C TRP A 465 15.25 14.17 -45.65
N SER A 466 14.15 13.41 -45.70
CA SER A 466 14.19 11.97 -45.92
C SER A 466 14.59 11.61 -47.34
N GLY A 467 14.36 12.50 -48.33
CA GLY A 467 14.61 12.25 -49.74
C GLY A 467 13.87 11.00 -50.23
N ASP A 468 14.51 10.20 -51.09
CA ASP A 468 13.93 8.99 -51.68
C ASP A 468 14.11 7.72 -50.80
N ALA A 469 14.48 7.87 -49.52
CA ALA A 469 14.67 6.73 -48.63
C ALA A 469 13.35 5.99 -48.37
N ALA A 470 13.39 4.66 -48.48
CA ALA A 470 12.24 3.80 -48.21
C ALA A 470 12.32 3.16 -46.81
N GLY A 471 11.27 3.37 -46.00
CA GLY A 471 11.14 2.81 -44.64
C GLY A 471 11.58 3.77 -43.53
N GLY A 472 11.01 3.61 -42.33
CA GLY A 472 11.19 4.56 -41.22
C GLY A 472 12.64 4.76 -40.79
N TRP A 473 13.39 3.68 -40.52
CA TRP A 473 14.79 3.79 -40.08
C TRP A 473 15.72 4.42 -41.14
N PRO A 474 15.71 3.98 -42.43
CA PRO A 474 16.47 4.65 -43.48
C PRO A 474 16.10 6.13 -43.66
N GLN A 475 14.82 6.49 -43.55
CA GLN A 475 14.37 7.88 -43.62
C GLN A 475 14.94 8.70 -42.46
N LEU A 476 14.88 8.18 -41.23
CA LEU A 476 15.45 8.86 -40.06
C LEU A 476 16.97 9.06 -40.19
N ARG A 477 17.69 8.06 -40.69
CA ARG A 477 19.13 8.17 -40.99
C ARG A 477 19.44 9.27 -42.00
N GLN A 478 18.62 9.43 -43.04
CA GLN A 478 18.80 10.50 -44.01
C GLN A 478 18.53 11.87 -43.39
N ILE A 479 17.49 11.98 -42.56
CA ILE A 479 17.19 13.22 -41.82
C ILE A 479 18.37 13.60 -40.92
N ALA A 480 18.88 12.66 -40.12
CA ALA A 480 20.07 12.86 -39.28
C ALA A 480 21.28 13.33 -40.11
N GLY A 481 21.56 12.64 -41.22
CA GLY A 481 22.66 13.00 -42.12
C GLY A 481 22.48 14.38 -42.77
N TYR A 482 21.24 14.77 -43.13
CA TYR A 482 20.93 16.10 -43.64
C TYR A 482 21.19 17.18 -42.59
N MET A 483 20.69 16.99 -41.37
CA MET A 483 20.86 17.92 -40.26
C MET A 483 22.34 18.18 -39.95
N SER A 484 23.17 17.13 -39.91
CA SER A 484 24.61 17.25 -39.67
C SER A 484 25.35 17.94 -40.83
N ARG A 485 25.03 17.58 -42.09
CA ARG A 485 25.74 18.12 -43.27
C ARG A 485 25.35 19.54 -43.63
N GLU A 486 24.08 19.91 -43.53
CA GLU A 486 23.56 21.23 -43.95
C GLU A 486 23.45 22.23 -42.79
N GLY A 487 23.31 21.74 -41.55
CA GLY A 487 23.21 22.58 -40.37
C GLY A 487 24.51 23.26 -39.96
N ALA A 488 24.44 24.09 -38.92
CA ALA A 488 25.54 24.76 -38.26
C ALA A 488 25.36 24.70 -36.73
N TYR A 489 26.48 24.67 -35.99
CA TYR A 489 26.47 24.63 -34.54
C TYR A 489 26.56 26.03 -33.93
N THR A 490 25.65 26.37 -33.01
CA THR A 490 25.70 27.63 -32.25
C THR A 490 24.94 27.55 -30.92
N ASP A 491 25.52 28.16 -29.90
CA ASP A 491 24.93 28.34 -28.56
C ASP A 491 24.33 29.74 -28.35
N GLY A 492 24.28 30.56 -29.40
CA GLY A 492 23.79 31.94 -29.34
C GLY A 492 24.88 33.02 -29.18
N GLY A 493 26.16 32.64 -29.07
CA GLY A 493 27.28 33.60 -29.04
C GLY A 493 27.24 34.61 -27.88
N THR A 494 28.19 35.55 -27.89
CA THR A 494 28.21 36.67 -26.91
C THR A 494 27.28 37.80 -27.33
N GLU A 495 27.02 38.77 -26.46
CA GLU A 495 26.13 39.92 -26.72
C GLU A 495 26.49 40.72 -28.00
N ASN A 496 27.78 40.73 -28.35
CA ASN A 496 28.32 41.39 -29.54
C ASN A 496 28.47 40.46 -30.76
N SER A 497 28.14 39.17 -30.63
CA SER A 497 28.16 38.22 -31.74
C SER A 497 26.90 38.34 -32.60
N TYR A 498 27.04 38.10 -33.89
CA TYR A 498 25.89 37.95 -34.80
C TYR A 498 25.08 36.68 -34.47
N GLU A 499 25.67 35.72 -33.75
CA GLU A 499 25.03 34.47 -33.33
C GLU A 499 23.90 34.68 -32.29
N LYS A 500 23.79 35.87 -31.68
CA LYS A 500 22.76 36.20 -30.66
C LYS A 500 21.32 36.04 -31.12
N VAL A 501 21.10 36.00 -32.43
CA VAL A 501 19.78 35.75 -33.01
C VAL A 501 19.32 34.30 -32.84
N TYR A 502 20.24 33.37 -32.57
CA TYR A 502 19.97 31.95 -32.38
C TYR A 502 19.66 31.62 -30.92
N LEU A 503 18.39 31.83 -30.58
CA LEU A 503 17.85 31.58 -29.24
C LEU A 503 17.68 30.08 -28.97
N GLY A 504 17.96 29.68 -27.74
CA GLY A 504 17.79 28.30 -27.26
C GLY A 504 16.35 27.97 -26.94
N GLY A 505 16.14 26.73 -26.51
CA GLY A 505 14.81 26.21 -26.23
C GLY A 505 14.31 25.30 -27.35
N HIS A 506 13.46 24.38 -26.94
CA HIS A 506 12.85 23.35 -27.77
C HIS A 506 11.31 23.37 -27.68
N SER A 507 10.71 24.52 -27.36
CA SER A 507 9.28 24.71 -27.54
C SER A 507 8.92 24.72 -29.03
N THR A 508 7.67 24.45 -29.37
CA THR A 508 7.23 24.41 -30.77
C THR A 508 7.51 25.71 -31.51
N GLY A 509 7.32 26.87 -30.86
CA GLY A 509 7.67 28.16 -31.47
C GLY A 509 9.17 28.30 -31.75
N ARG A 510 10.03 27.75 -30.88
CA ARG A 510 11.49 27.72 -31.07
C ARG A 510 11.89 26.74 -32.16
N LEU A 511 11.35 25.52 -32.13
CA LEU A 511 11.65 24.48 -33.12
C LEU A 511 11.12 24.85 -34.50
N ALA A 512 9.92 25.42 -34.62
CA ALA A 512 9.37 25.90 -35.88
C ALA A 512 10.26 27.01 -36.50
N ARG A 513 10.79 27.93 -35.67
CA ARG A 513 11.75 28.93 -36.13
C ARG A 513 13.10 28.32 -36.52
N PHE A 514 13.58 27.33 -35.77
CA PHE A 514 14.81 26.60 -36.06
C PHE A 514 14.72 25.90 -37.43
N VAL A 515 13.67 25.10 -37.67
CA VAL A 515 13.50 24.38 -38.95
C VAL A 515 13.05 25.27 -40.11
N GLY A 516 12.43 26.42 -39.81
CA GLY A 516 12.00 27.42 -40.79
C GLY A 516 13.13 28.36 -41.24
N SER A 517 14.28 28.35 -40.56
CA SER A 517 15.42 29.17 -40.92
C SER A 517 16.07 28.72 -42.24
N SER A 518 16.76 29.64 -42.93
CA SER A 518 17.46 29.35 -44.19
C SER A 518 18.64 28.38 -44.03
N GLN A 519 19.18 28.29 -42.81
CA GLN A 519 20.22 27.36 -42.41
C GLN A 519 19.91 26.90 -40.99
N LEU A 520 19.75 25.58 -40.80
CA LEU A 520 19.56 24.97 -39.48
C LEU A 520 20.74 25.36 -38.58
N ALA A 521 20.48 26.12 -37.52
CA ALA A 521 21.54 26.63 -36.65
C ALA A 521 21.08 26.55 -35.19
N GLY A 522 21.77 25.73 -34.40
CA GLY A 522 21.43 25.40 -33.02
C GLY A 522 22.49 24.51 -32.37
N ASN A 523 22.16 23.92 -31.23
CA ASN A 523 23.01 23.01 -30.47
C ASN A 523 22.30 21.67 -30.21
N ASP A 524 22.91 20.77 -29.44
CA ASP A 524 22.41 19.42 -29.17
C ASP A 524 20.93 19.43 -28.73
N GLU A 525 20.50 20.40 -27.92
CA GLU A 525 19.10 20.59 -27.50
C GLU A 525 18.13 20.63 -28.70
N GLN A 526 18.36 21.55 -29.65
CA GLN A 526 17.43 21.77 -30.75
C GLN A 526 17.50 20.65 -31.80
N PHE A 527 18.71 20.14 -32.04
CA PHE A 527 18.92 19.05 -32.99
C PHE A 527 18.30 17.74 -32.48
N ALA A 528 18.52 17.37 -31.22
CA ALA A 528 17.96 16.14 -30.63
C ALA A 528 16.43 16.22 -30.51
N ALA A 529 15.91 17.35 -30.02
CA ALA A 529 14.46 17.57 -29.92
C ALA A 529 13.75 17.49 -31.29
N THR A 530 14.36 18.05 -32.34
CA THR A 530 13.79 18.01 -33.70
C THR A 530 13.85 16.59 -34.28
N LEU A 531 14.97 15.89 -34.11
CA LEU A 531 15.14 14.54 -34.63
C LEU A 531 14.19 13.54 -33.95
N ALA A 532 14.02 13.64 -32.62
CA ALA A 532 13.06 12.81 -31.88
C ALA A 532 11.62 13.06 -32.36
N LEU A 533 11.23 14.33 -32.59
CA LEU A 533 9.91 14.64 -33.16
C LEU A 533 9.75 14.08 -34.58
N ALA A 534 10.79 14.18 -35.41
CA ALA A 534 10.77 13.61 -36.76
C ALA A 534 10.60 12.09 -36.74
N ALA A 535 11.28 11.37 -35.85
CA ALA A 535 11.12 9.93 -35.68
C ALA A 535 9.69 9.54 -35.28
N ASN A 536 9.10 10.26 -34.30
CA ASN A 536 7.70 10.04 -33.91
C ASN A 536 6.72 10.36 -35.05
N ARG A 537 7.01 11.36 -35.90
CA ARG A 537 6.20 11.65 -37.10
C ARG A 537 6.27 10.54 -38.15
N LEU A 538 7.42 9.85 -38.25
CA LEU A 538 7.60 8.67 -39.08
C LEU A 538 6.98 7.39 -38.47
N GLY A 539 6.33 7.48 -37.31
CA GLY A 539 5.69 6.36 -36.64
C GLY A 539 6.65 5.46 -35.86
N MET A 540 7.81 5.99 -35.46
CA MET A 540 8.77 5.29 -34.60
C MET A 540 8.80 5.98 -33.22
N PRO A 541 8.51 5.25 -32.12
CA PRO A 541 8.64 5.79 -30.78
C PRO A 541 10.08 6.23 -30.52
N ALA A 542 10.27 7.53 -30.26
CA ALA A 542 11.60 8.08 -30.00
C ALA A 542 11.56 9.11 -28.86
N ARG A 543 12.61 9.12 -28.05
CA ARG A 543 12.76 9.96 -26.86
C ARG A 543 14.09 10.68 -26.86
N VAL A 544 14.16 11.81 -26.15
CA VAL A 544 15.40 12.59 -26.00
C VAL A 544 16.06 12.20 -24.69
N VAL A 545 17.36 11.92 -24.70
CA VAL A 545 18.12 11.67 -23.47
C VAL A 545 19.15 12.77 -23.32
N MET A 546 19.24 13.33 -22.11
CA MET A 546 20.30 14.24 -21.72
C MET A 546 21.21 13.55 -20.70
N GLY A 547 22.51 13.64 -20.92
CA GLY A 547 23.49 13.02 -20.04
C GLY A 547 24.92 13.40 -20.42
N ALA A 548 25.89 12.72 -19.84
CA ALA A 548 27.30 12.93 -20.14
C ALA A 548 27.93 11.69 -20.76
N VAL A 549 28.89 11.91 -21.67
CA VAL A 549 29.80 10.85 -22.14
C VAL A 549 31.02 10.82 -21.22
N VAL A 550 31.32 9.66 -20.64
CA VAL A 550 32.42 9.52 -19.68
C VAL A 550 33.76 9.66 -20.42
N PRO A 551 34.61 10.64 -20.05
CA PRO A 551 35.93 10.79 -20.66
C PRO A 551 36.95 9.81 -20.08
N GLU A 552 38.14 9.75 -20.68
CA GLU A 552 39.28 9.07 -20.05
C GLU A 552 39.59 9.70 -18.67
N GLY A 553 39.74 8.85 -17.66
CA GLY A 553 39.97 9.27 -16.27
C GLY A 553 38.72 9.59 -15.44
N GLY A 554 37.51 9.52 -16.02
CA GLY A 554 36.25 9.53 -15.25
C GLY A 554 35.77 10.89 -14.74
N VAL A 555 36.51 11.98 -14.98
CA VAL A 555 36.11 13.34 -14.56
C VAL A 555 35.21 13.99 -15.62
N VAL A 556 33.90 13.97 -15.37
CA VAL A 556 32.90 14.56 -16.25
C VAL A 556 32.85 16.08 -16.06
N LYS A 557 32.86 16.82 -17.17
CA LYS A 557 32.79 18.29 -17.22
C LYS A 557 31.58 18.73 -18.03
N GLY A 558 31.21 20.00 -17.99
CA GLY A 558 30.09 20.54 -18.80
C GLY A 558 30.23 20.24 -20.30
N GLN A 559 31.43 20.36 -20.85
CA GLN A 559 31.69 20.05 -22.27
C GLN A 559 31.38 18.60 -22.69
N HIS A 560 31.33 17.67 -21.73
CA HIS A 560 30.99 16.26 -21.96
C HIS A 560 29.48 15.99 -21.84
N VAL A 561 28.67 17.01 -21.53
CA VAL A 561 27.21 16.91 -21.45
C VAL A 561 26.61 17.10 -22.84
N HIS A 562 25.79 16.13 -23.24
CA HIS A 562 25.19 16.01 -24.56
C HIS A 562 23.71 15.66 -24.46
N ALA A 563 22.99 15.95 -25.54
CA ALA A 563 21.63 15.48 -25.75
C ALA A 563 21.59 14.58 -26.98
N TRP A 564 21.05 13.37 -26.84
CA TRP A 564 20.95 12.37 -27.90
C TRP A 564 19.53 11.82 -28.02
N VAL A 565 19.28 11.01 -29.05
CA VAL A 565 17.96 10.43 -29.32
C VAL A 565 18.02 8.92 -29.14
N GLU A 566 17.04 8.34 -28.46
CA GLU A 566 16.85 6.89 -28.40
C GLU A 566 15.59 6.51 -29.17
N VAL A 567 15.67 5.46 -30.00
CA VAL A 567 14.56 4.93 -30.81
C VAL A 567 14.23 3.52 -30.34
N GLU A 568 12.94 3.22 -30.21
CA GLU A 568 12.45 1.94 -29.75
C GLU A 568 12.55 0.85 -30.83
N THR A 569 13.03 -0.32 -30.43
CA THR A 569 13.17 -1.51 -31.26
C THR A 569 12.65 -2.73 -30.49
N PRO A 570 12.30 -3.84 -31.17
CA PRO A 570 11.88 -5.06 -30.50
C PRO A 570 12.90 -5.64 -29.51
N ASP A 571 14.19 -5.32 -29.69
CA ASP A 571 15.29 -5.80 -28.84
C ASP A 571 15.71 -4.77 -27.77
N GLY A 572 15.05 -3.61 -27.69
CA GLY A 572 15.34 -2.53 -26.74
C GLY A 572 15.52 -1.15 -27.40
N TRP A 573 16.15 -0.21 -26.69
CA TRP A 573 16.36 1.15 -27.20
C TRP A 573 17.71 1.28 -27.91
N VAL A 574 17.72 1.86 -29.11
CA VAL A 574 18.95 2.17 -29.85
C VAL A 574 19.26 3.66 -29.75
N ALA A 575 20.44 3.99 -29.22
CA ALA A 575 20.91 5.37 -29.08
C ALA A 575 21.55 5.89 -30.37
N MET A 576 21.09 7.05 -30.82
CA MET A 576 21.69 7.87 -31.88
C MET A 576 22.46 9.01 -31.24
N MET A 577 23.78 8.90 -31.17
CA MET A 577 24.64 9.89 -30.51
C MET A 577 24.76 11.20 -31.31
N PRO A 578 25.09 12.34 -30.67
CA PRO A 578 25.10 13.65 -31.31
C PRO A 578 25.96 13.72 -32.58
N GLU A 579 27.04 12.96 -32.65
CA GLU A 579 27.96 12.91 -33.79
C GLU A 579 27.25 12.48 -35.09
N THR A 580 26.10 11.81 -34.99
CA THR A 580 25.35 11.29 -36.13
C THR A 580 24.39 12.31 -36.75
N PHE A 581 24.00 13.36 -36.03
CA PHE A 581 22.96 14.31 -36.47
C PHE A 581 23.25 15.78 -36.17
N VAL A 582 24.20 16.08 -35.27
CA VAL A 582 24.65 17.44 -34.97
C VAL A 582 25.82 17.80 -35.92
N PRO A 583 25.86 19.02 -36.48
CA PRO A 583 27.01 19.51 -37.25
C PRO A 583 28.27 19.62 -36.40
N ASP A 584 29.44 19.58 -37.04
CA ASP A 584 30.72 19.86 -36.38
C ASP A 584 30.66 21.21 -35.63
N ARG A 585 31.11 21.23 -34.38
CA ARG A 585 31.11 22.41 -33.50
C ARG A 585 31.87 23.61 -34.08
N ASN A 586 32.82 23.35 -35.00
CA ASN A 586 33.58 24.36 -35.73
C ASN A 586 32.79 25.00 -36.88
N LYS A 587 31.69 24.38 -37.33
CA LYS A 587 30.86 24.88 -38.42
C LYS A 587 29.85 25.91 -37.90
N LYS A 588 30.26 27.17 -37.84
CA LYS A 588 29.43 28.30 -37.38
C LYS A 588 28.39 28.75 -38.42
N PRO A 589 27.24 29.30 -38.00
CA PRO A 589 26.20 29.76 -38.92
C PRO A 589 26.68 30.92 -39.77
N LYS A 590 26.14 31.05 -40.99
CA LYS A 590 26.45 32.20 -41.84
C LYS A 590 25.81 33.47 -41.25
N GLN A 591 26.54 34.59 -41.28
CA GLN A 591 25.99 35.87 -40.85
C GLN A 591 24.77 36.21 -41.69
N GLN A 592 23.59 36.17 -41.08
CA GLN A 592 22.38 36.66 -41.71
C GLN A 592 22.51 38.18 -41.81
N GLN A 593 22.40 38.73 -43.02
CA GLN A 593 22.10 40.14 -43.16
C GLN A 593 20.72 40.31 -42.56
N ILE A 594 20.65 40.78 -41.32
CA ILE A 594 19.42 41.30 -40.76
C ILE A 594 19.10 42.45 -41.71
N GLN A 595 18.18 42.22 -42.66
CA GLN A 595 17.46 43.34 -43.22
C GLN A 595 16.80 43.94 -41.99
N THR A 596 17.37 45.03 -41.49
CA THR A 596 16.66 45.94 -40.62
C THR A 596 15.34 46.12 -41.33
N GLU A 597 14.27 45.49 -40.83
CA GLU A 597 12.95 46.00 -41.12
C GLU A 597 13.09 47.44 -40.69
N GLU A 598 13.24 48.34 -41.67
CA GLU A 598 13.10 49.76 -41.46
C GLU A 598 11.89 49.85 -40.57
N GLU A 599 12.13 50.30 -39.34
CA GLU A 599 11.13 50.64 -38.37
C GLU A 599 10.09 51.40 -39.20
N ARG A 600 8.98 50.72 -39.55
CA ARG A 600 7.94 51.34 -40.33
C ARG A 600 7.44 52.38 -39.38
N VAL A 601 7.97 53.60 -39.52
CA VAL A 601 7.60 54.76 -38.75
C VAL A 601 6.13 54.88 -39.04
N GLY A 602 5.31 54.32 -38.15
CA GLY A 602 3.88 54.33 -38.29
C GLY A 602 3.54 55.79 -38.49
N ALA A 603 2.83 56.09 -39.57
CA ALA A 603 2.33 57.43 -39.82
C ALA A 603 1.81 57.98 -38.49
N GLN A 604 2.30 59.15 -38.06
CA GLN A 604 1.82 59.82 -36.87
C GLN A 604 0.32 60.05 -37.03
N VAL A 605 -0.48 59.10 -36.53
CA VAL A 605 -1.91 59.29 -36.37
C VAL A 605 -2.07 60.21 -35.16
N PRO A 606 -2.80 61.34 -35.29
CA PRO A 606 -3.10 62.18 -34.13
C PRO A 606 -3.75 61.32 -33.04
N PRO A 607 -3.38 61.50 -31.76
CA PRO A 607 -3.90 60.66 -30.70
C PRO A 607 -5.44 60.76 -30.70
N PRO A 608 -6.18 59.64 -30.76
CA PRO A 608 -7.62 59.68 -30.61
C PRO A 608 -7.96 60.30 -29.24
N ALA A 609 -9.01 61.13 -29.22
CA ALA A 609 -9.49 61.78 -28.02
C ALA A 609 -9.60 60.78 -26.87
N GLY A 610 -8.98 61.11 -25.74
CA GLY A 610 -8.88 60.26 -24.56
C GLY A 610 -10.25 59.89 -24.02
N VAL A 611 -10.73 58.71 -24.40
CA VAL A 611 -11.69 57.96 -23.62
C VAL A 611 -10.86 57.25 -22.57
N ASN A 612 -10.99 57.67 -21.31
CA ASN A 612 -10.32 57.02 -20.19
C ASN A 612 -10.66 55.52 -20.24
N PRO A 613 -9.68 54.62 -20.44
CA PRO A 613 -9.94 53.21 -20.23
C PRO A 613 -10.35 53.02 -18.76
N PRO A 614 -11.28 52.11 -18.43
CA PRO A 614 -11.46 51.72 -17.04
C PRO A 614 -10.08 51.29 -16.53
N SER A 615 -9.67 51.84 -15.40
CA SER A 615 -8.44 51.49 -14.69
C SER A 615 -8.40 49.98 -14.45
N VAL A 616 -7.77 49.26 -15.38
CA VAL A 616 -7.17 47.95 -15.14
C VAL A 616 -5.67 48.17 -15.02
N LEU A 617 -5.28 48.87 -13.95
CA LEU A 617 -4.03 48.58 -13.28
C LEU A 617 -4.14 47.16 -12.71
N GLN A 618 -3.94 46.17 -13.58
CA GLN A 618 -3.74 44.76 -13.27
C GLN A 618 -3.15 44.10 -14.52
N GLY A 619 -1.85 44.31 -14.72
CA GLY A 619 -1.05 43.40 -15.52
C GLY A 619 -0.89 42.05 -14.78
N PRO A 620 -0.57 40.95 -15.49
CA PRO A 620 -0.35 39.63 -14.87
C PRO A 620 0.82 39.58 -13.86
N GLU A 621 1.60 40.65 -13.73
CA GLU A 621 2.76 40.72 -12.82
C GLU A 621 2.43 41.28 -11.42
N GLN A 622 1.17 41.63 -11.14
CA GLN A 622 0.72 42.03 -9.78
C GLN A 622 -0.30 41.07 -9.15
N ALA A 623 -0.47 39.86 -9.70
CA ALA A 623 -1.26 38.80 -9.07
C ALA A 623 -0.45 37.88 -8.15
N GLN A 624 0.87 38.07 -7.97
CA GLN A 624 1.69 37.12 -7.18
C GLN A 624 2.59 37.70 -6.09
N ASN A 625 2.70 39.02 -5.93
CA ASN A 625 3.61 39.60 -4.91
C ASN A 625 2.94 40.57 -3.92
N ASP A 626 1.72 40.28 -3.49
CA ASP A 626 1.22 40.85 -2.22
C ASP A 626 0.07 40.05 -1.57
N THR A 627 0.28 38.76 -1.26
CA THR A 627 -0.39 38.12 -0.11
C THR A 627 0.45 37.01 0.55
N ASP A 628 1.74 37.23 0.79
CA ASP A 628 2.50 36.40 1.74
C ASP A 628 3.23 37.19 2.82
N LEU A 629 2.73 38.41 3.12
CA LEU A 629 2.88 38.97 4.45
C LEU A 629 1.99 38.20 5.41
N ARG A 630 2.56 37.14 5.98
CA ARG A 630 2.04 36.42 7.15
C ARG A 630 0.58 35.99 7.00
N LYS A 631 0.27 35.12 6.03
CA LYS A 631 -0.78 34.13 6.31
C LYS A 631 -0.23 33.20 7.39
N LYS A 632 -0.37 33.64 8.65
CA LYS A 632 -0.40 32.77 9.80
C LYS A 632 -1.44 31.73 9.44
N LYS A 633 -1.01 30.57 8.91
CA LYS A 633 -1.84 29.40 8.59
C LYS A 633 -2.88 29.38 9.68
N THR A 634 -4.14 29.70 9.36
CA THR A 634 -5.21 29.66 10.36
C THR A 634 -5.24 28.20 10.75
N ARG A 635 -4.51 27.87 11.83
CA ARG A 635 -4.33 26.53 12.35
C ARG A 635 -5.75 26.07 12.57
N ASN A 636 -6.22 25.19 11.70
CA ASN A 636 -7.53 24.62 11.86
C ASN A 636 -7.48 23.92 13.21
N PRO A 637 -8.21 24.40 14.24
CA PRO A 637 -8.06 23.86 15.59
C PRO A 637 -8.48 22.39 15.68
N LEU A 638 -9.08 21.86 14.60
CA LEU A 638 -9.51 20.48 14.45
C LEU A 638 -8.54 19.59 13.66
N ASP A 639 -7.44 20.14 13.10
CA ASP A 639 -6.43 19.34 12.40
C ASP A 639 -5.42 18.75 13.42
N PRO A 640 -5.40 17.41 13.62
CA PRO A 640 -4.54 16.78 14.63
C PRO A 640 -3.05 17.04 14.40
N SER A 641 -2.62 17.29 13.16
CA SER A 641 -1.22 17.56 12.81
C SER A 641 -0.68 18.86 13.41
N THR A 642 -1.58 19.78 13.79
CA THR A 642 -1.21 21.09 14.37
C THR A 642 -1.19 21.09 15.90
N TRP A 643 -1.62 20.00 16.53
CA TRP A 643 -1.69 19.89 17.98
C TRP A 643 -0.33 19.58 18.60
N PRO A 644 -0.02 20.10 19.80
CA PRO A 644 1.13 19.65 20.57
C PRO A 644 1.12 18.13 20.76
N LEU A 645 2.29 17.49 20.72
CA LEU A 645 2.43 16.03 20.81
C LEU A 645 1.68 15.43 22.01
N TRP A 646 1.70 16.09 23.16
CA TRP A 646 0.98 15.63 24.36
C TRP A 646 -0.55 15.61 24.17
N LEU A 647 -1.10 16.56 23.41
CA LEU A 647 -2.52 16.65 23.11
C LEU A 647 -2.92 15.60 22.06
N GLN A 648 -2.06 15.36 21.06
CA GLN A 648 -2.25 14.26 20.10
C GLN A 648 -2.27 12.91 20.81
N VAL A 649 -1.31 12.65 21.70
CA VAL A 649 -1.23 11.41 22.48
C VAL A 649 -2.43 11.27 23.42
N LEU A 650 -2.86 12.35 24.08
CA LEU A 650 -4.03 12.33 24.95
C LEU A 650 -5.32 12.07 24.16
N VAL A 651 -5.51 12.77 23.04
CA VAL A 651 -6.76 12.70 22.27
C VAL A 651 -6.84 11.43 21.43
N LEU A 652 -5.82 11.14 20.62
CA LEU A 652 -5.80 9.98 19.73
C LEU A 652 -5.41 8.68 20.47
N GLY A 653 -4.53 8.78 21.48
CA GLY A 653 -4.03 7.62 22.22
C GLY A 653 -4.88 7.21 23.42
N LEU A 654 -5.63 8.12 24.05
CA LEU A 654 -6.42 7.82 25.26
C LEU A 654 -7.92 8.12 25.10
N LEU A 655 -8.30 9.35 24.75
CA LEU A 655 -9.70 9.79 24.71
C LEU A 655 -10.49 9.12 23.58
N LEU A 656 -9.93 9.04 22.37
CA LEU A 656 -10.60 8.43 21.23
C LEU A 656 -10.83 6.91 21.45
N PRO A 657 -9.83 6.11 21.89
CA PRO A 657 -10.06 4.73 22.28
C PRO A 657 -11.08 4.59 23.41
N ALA A 658 -11.01 5.44 24.44
CA ALA A 658 -11.98 5.42 25.54
C ALA A 658 -13.40 5.75 25.05
N LEU A 659 -13.55 6.72 24.14
CA LEU A 659 -14.81 7.09 23.51
C LEU A 659 -15.36 5.95 22.64
N LEU A 660 -14.52 5.29 21.86
CA LEU A 660 -14.90 4.13 21.05
C LEU A 660 -15.34 2.95 21.92
N LEU A 661 -14.65 2.70 23.04
CA LEU A 661 -15.06 1.69 24.02
C LEU A 661 -16.39 2.04 24.70
N LEU A 662 -16.60 3.32 25.04
CA LEU A 662 -17.88 3.82 25.55
C LEU A 662 -19.00 3.69 24.52
N LEU A 663 -18.74 4.03 23.27
CA LEU A 663 -19.68 3.88 22.15
C LEU A 663 -20.03 2.41 21.92
N LEU A 664 -19.06 1.51 21.97
CA LEU A 664 -19.28 0.07 21.85
C LEU A 664 -20.13 -0.45 23.03
N TYR A 665 -19.77 -0.06 24.26
CA TYR A 665 -20.54 -0.40 25.47
C TYR A 665 -21.99 0.12 25.38
N ALA A 666 -22.18 1.38 25.02
CA ALA A 666 -23.48 2.01 24.84
C ALA A 666 -24.26 1.35 23.69
N SER A 667 -23.61 0.99 22.59
CA SER A 667 -24.22 0.32 21.44
C SER A 667 -24.73 -1.07 21.80
N ILE A 668 -23.95 -1.89 22.52
CA ILE A 668 -24.38 -3.22 22.98
C ILE A 668 -25.59 -3.10 23.91
N ARG A 669 -25.53 -2.16 24.88
CA ARG A 669 -26.67 -1.90 25.78
C ARG A 669 -27.90 -1.39 25.03
N GLY A 670 -27.69 -0.49 24.07
CA GLY A 670 -28.72 0.06 23.20
C GLY A 670 -29.38 -1.02 22.35
N LEU A 671 -28.60 -1.92 21.75
CA LEU A 671 -29.09 -3.02 20.93
C LEU A 671 -29.87 -4.05 21.75
N LYS A 672 -29.38 -4.40 22.95
CA LYS A 672 -30.14 -5.22 23.91
C LYS A 672 -31.45 -4.55 24.30
N ARG A 673 -31.44 -3.25 24.63
CA ARG A 673 -32.64 -2.49 24.99
C ARG A 673 -33.63 -2.42 23.82
N ARG A 674 -33.16 -2.14 22.61
CA ARG A 674 -33.98 -2.10 21.39
C ARG A 674 -34.60 -3.45 21.09
N ARG A 675 -33.82 -4.54 21.21
CA ARG A 675 -34.32 -5.91 21.03
C ARG A 675 -35.39 -6.26 22.05
N ARG A 676 -35.16 -5.98 23.33
CA ARG A 676 -36.16 -6.18 24.41
C ARG A 676 -37.44 -5.39 24.16
N ARG A 677 -37.32 -4.11 23.78
CA ARG A 677 -38.46 -3.26 23.43
C ARG A 677 -39.25 -3.84 22.25
N LYS A 678 -38.57 -4.18 21.15
CA LYS A 678 -39.20 -4.78 19.98
C LYS A 678 -39.91 -6.10 20.33
N ARG A 679 -39.28 -6.96 21.13
CA ARG A 679 -39.88 -8.23 21.59
C ARG A 679 -41.09 -8.06 22.50
N ALA A 680 -41.06 -7.02 23.32
CA ALA A 680 -42.16 -6.67 24.21
C ALA A 680 -43.31 -5.94 23.51
N SER A 681 -43.14 -5.48 22.26
CA SER A 681 -44.14 -4.70 21.50
C SER A 681 -44.64 -5.36 20.21
N THR A 682 -43.99 -6.42 19.72
CA THR A 682 -44.30 -7.03 18.42
C THR A 682 -44.82 -8.47 18.58
N GLY A 683 -45.93 -8.79 17.92
CA GLY A 683 -46.56 -10.12 17.91
C GLY A 683 -47.79 -10.24 18.83
N PRO A 684 -48.44 -11.42 18.86
CA PRO A 684 -49.57 -11.70 19.75
C PRO A 684 -49.25 -11.44 21.23
N THR A 685 -50.24 -11.03 22.03
CA THR A 685 -50.05 -10.63 23.44
C THR A 685 -49.47 -11.75 24.31
N ALA A 686 -49.88 -13.01 24.08
CA ALA A 686 -49.28 -14.19 24.72
C ALA A 686 -47.78 -14.37 24.40
N SER A 687 -47.37 -14.12 23.14
CA SER A 687 -45.96 -14.24 22.73
C SER A 687 -45.08 -13.15 23.35
N ARG A 688 -45.63 -11.94 23.54
CA ARG A 688 -44.96 -10.83 24.24
C ARG A 688 -44.66 -11.20 25.69
N ALA A 689 -45.63 -11.81 26.40
CA ALA A 689 -45.43 -12.29 27.77
C ALA A 689 -44.33 -13.38 27.87
N ALA A 690 -44.30 -14.33 26.94
CA ALA A 690 -43.25 -15.34 26.87
C ALA A 690 -41.85 -14.73 26.62
N HIS A 691 -41.76 -13.73 25.74
CA HIS A 691 -40.50 -13.03 25.49
C HIS A 691 -40.00 -12.22 26.69
N ILE A 692 -40.91 -11.57 27.42
CA ILE A 692 -40.59 -10.82 28.65
C ILE A 692 -39.95 -11.76 29.69
N TRP A 693 -40.52 -12.95 29.89
CA TRP A 693 -39.95 -13.96 30.80
C TRP A 693 -38.59 -14.49 30.32
N ALA A 694 -38.47 -14.82 29.03
CA ALA A 694 -37.23 -15.31 28.46
C ALA A 694 -36.09 -14.28 28.55
N ASP A 695 -36.38 -12.99 28.37
CA ASP A 695 -35.41 -11.91 28.49
C ASP A 695 -34.96 -11.72 29.96
N LEU A 696 -35.87 -11.90 30.95
CA LEU A 696 -35.54 -11.87 32.38
C LEU A 696 -34.59 -12.99 32.79
N VAL A 697 -34.91 -14.22 32.38
CA VAL A 697 -34.08 -15.42 32.65
C VAL A 697 -32.72 -15.33 31.97
N THR A 698 -32.68 -14.79 30.74
CA THR A 698 -31.43 -14.56 30.03
C THR A 698 -30.54 -13.56 30.77
N GLU A 699 -31.13 -12.48 31.28
CA GLU A 699 -30.39 -11.48 32.06
C GLU A 699 -29.83 -12.10 33.36
N ALA A 700 -30.62 -12.88 34.10
CA ALA A 700 -30.18 -13.56 35.31
C ALA A 700 -28.97 -14.48 35.06
N ARG A 701 -29.00 -15.25 33.96
CA ARG A 701 -27.84 -16.08 33.56
C ARG A 701 -26.60 -15.25 33.22
N THR A 702 -26.75 -14.06 32.63
CA THR A 702 -25.60 -13.18 32.36
C THR A 702 -25.01 -12.54 33.62
N LEU A 703 -25.82 -12.38 34.67
CA LEU A 703 -25.38 -11.94 35.99
C LEU A 703 -24.67 -13.06 36.78
N GLY A 704 -24.71 -14.29 36.28
CA GLY A 704 -24.07 -15.45 36.90
C GLY A 704 -25.00 -16.30 37.78
N VAL A 705 -26.32 -16.08 37.70
CA VAL A 705 -27.32 -16.92 38.38
C VAL A 705 -27.46 -18.25 37.64
N GLU A 706 -27.36 -19.36 38.36
CA GLU A 706 -27.52 -20.71 37.81
C GLU A 706 -29.00 -21.05 37.61
N VAL A 707 -29.53 -20.73 36.43
CA VAL A 707 -30.92 -21.03 36.05
C VAL A 707 -30.97 -22.25 35.13
N PRO A 708 -31.73 -23.32 35.46
CA PRO A 708 -31.86 -24.52 34.63
C PRO A 708 -32.18 -24.22 33.16
N HIS A 709 -31.52 -24.93 32.23
CA HIS A 709 -31.71 -24.70 30.78
C HIS A 709 -33.01 -25.32 30.23
N ALA A 710 -33.53 -26.37 30.87
CA ALA A 710 -34.69 -27.12 30.42
C ALA A 710 -35.88 -27.10 31.41
N GLY A 711 -35.84 -26.21 32.42
CA GLY A 711 -36.90 -26.12 33.44
C GLY A 711 -38.11 -25.30 33.00
N THR A 712 -39.25 -25.55 33.64
CA THR A 712 -40.49 -24.75 33.46
C THR A 712 -40.33 -23.32 34.02
N SER A 713 -41.20 -22.38 33.65
CA SER A 713 -41.13 -20.98 34.16
C SER A 713 -41.13 -20.93 35.70
N LEU A 714 -41.88 -21.83 36.36
CA LEU A 714 -41.94 -21.92 37.82
C LEU A 714 -40.66 -22.50 38.43
N GLU A 715 -40.03 -23.48 37.79
CA GLU A 715 -38.73 -24.02 38.21
C GLU A 715 -37.61 -23.00 38.04
N GLN A 716 -37.62 -22.28 36.92
CA GLN A 716 -36.68 -21.17 36.67
C GLN A 716 -36.86 -20.04 37.69
N ALA A 717 -38.10 -19.76 38.09
CA ALA A 717 -38.41 -18.73 39.08
C ALA A 717 -37.80 -18.99 40.45
N ARG A 718 -37.76 -20.25 40.89
CA ARG A 718 -37.15 -20.64 42.18
C ARG A 718 -35.64 -20.40 42.24
N SER A 719 -34.98 -20.35 41.08
CA SER A 719 -33.55 -20.06 40.98
C SER A 719 -33.22 -18.58 40.85
N LEU A 720 -34.22 -17.70 40.70
CA LEU A 720 -34.02 -16.25 40.62
C LEU A 720 -33.92 -15.66 42.03
N PRO A 721 -32.94 -14.78 42.31
CA PRO A 721 -32.81 -14.11 43.61
C PRO A 721 -33.82 -12.97 43.73
N SER A 722 -35.12 -13.29 43.77
CA SER A 722 -36.20 -12.33 43.99
C SER A 722 -37.48 -13.02 44.45
N ASP A 723 -38.05 -12.53 45.55
CA ASP A 723 -39.31 -13.06 46.13
C ASP A 723 -40.52 -12.85 45.21
N GLN A 724 -40.44 -11.92 44.26
CA GLN A 724 -41.49 -11.63 43.29
C GLN A 724 -41.44 -12.55 42.05
N ALA A 725 -40.33 -13.26 41.83
CA ALA A 725 -40.14 -14.09 40.64
C ALA A 725 -41.15 -15.27 40.51
N PRO A 726 -41.53 -15.98 41.59
CA PRO A 726 -42.53 -17.05 41.50
C PRO A 726 -43.93 -16.56 41.11
N ALA A 727 -44.38 -15.44 41.68
CA ALA A 727 -45.65 -14.82 41.33
C ALA A 727 -45.67 -14.31 39.89
N LEU A 728 -44.55 -13.73 39.44
CA LEU A 728 -44.36 -13.27 38.06
C LEU A 728 -44.41 -14.46 37.07
N ALA A 729 -43.76 -15.58 37.38
CA ALA A 729 -43.82 -16.79 36.55
C ALA A 729 -45.22 -17.38 36.44
N ALA A 730 -45.98 -17.42 37.54
CA ALA A 730 -47.36 -17.90 37.54
C ALA A 730 -48.25 -17.03 36.64
N ARG A 731 -48.10 -15.70 36.73
CA ARG A 731 -48.82 -14.73 35.89
C ARG A 731 -48.43 -14.82 34.41
N GLY A 732 -47.13 -14.97 34.12
CA GLY A 732 -46.63 -15.20 32.77
C GLY A 732 -47.16 -16.49 32.15
N ASN A 733 -47.24 -17.58 32.93
CA ASN A 733 -47.85 -18.82 32.47
C ASN A 733 -49.35 -18.68 32.20
N ALA A 734 -50.09 -17.93 33.03
CA ALA A 734 -51.50 -17.65 32.79
C ALA A 734 -51.73 -16.88 31.47
N PHE A 735 -50.83 -15.96 31.11
CA PHE A 735 -50.89 -15.22 29.83
C PHE A 735 -50.50 -16.05 28.60
N VAL A 736 -49.69 -17.10 28.77
CA VAL A 736 -49.20 -17.94 27.67
C VAL A 736 -50.09 -19.18 27.46
N PHE A 737 -50.63 -19.74 28.54
CA PHE A 737 -51.35 -21.01 28.55
C PHE A 737 -52.82 -20.91 29.01
N GLY A 738 -53.28 -19.71 29.39
CA GLY A 738 -54.66 -19.48 29.81
C GLY A 738 -55.66 -19.42 28.64
N PRO A 739 -56.96 -19.45 28.94
CA PRO A 739 -58.01 -19.33 27.93
C PRO A 739 -58.13 -17.88 27.43
N GLY A 740 -58.04 -17.68 26.11
CA GLY A 740 -58.15 -16.36 25.47
C GLY A 740 -56.83 -15.59 25.37
N ASP A 741 -56.80 -14.58 24.50
CA ASP A 741 -55.63 -13.70 24.38
C ASP A 741 -55.66 -12.64 25.50
N PRO A 742 -54.54 -12.42 26.22
CA PRO A 742 -54.52 -11.44 27.30
C PRO A 742 -54.65 -10.01 26.76
N ALA A 743 -55.31 -9.15 27.54
CA ALA A 743 -55.42 -7.72 27.24
C ALA A 743 -54.03 -7.07 27.14
N ALA A 744 -53.88 -6.14 26.18
CA ALA A 744 -52.60 -5.49 25.91
C ALA A 744 -52.06 -4.70 27.12
N GLU A 745 -52.96 -4.10 27.91
CA GLU A 745 -52.65 -3.36 29.15
C GLU A 745 -52.06 -4.29 30.22
N ALA A 746 -52.66 -5.46 30.43
CA ALA A 746 -52.18 -6.44 31.40
C ALA A 746 -50.77 -6.98 31.06
N VAL A 747 -50.43 -7.12 29.77
CA VAL A 747 -49.08 -7.50 29.33
C VAL A 747 -48.07 -6.37 29.52
N GLU A 748 -48.51 -5.12 29.45
CA GLU A 748 -47.66 -3.96 29.72
C GLU A 748 -47.37 -3.80 31.21
N GLU A 749 -48.36 -4.02 32.08
CA GLU A 749 -48.15 -4.11 33.54
C GLU A 749 -47.18 -5.24 33.90
N TYR A 750 -47.33 -6.41 33.26
CA TYR A 750 -46.41 -7.53 33.41
C TYR A 750 -44.98 -7.18 33.00
N ARG A 751 -44.82 -6.40 31.92
CA ARG A 751 -43.52 -5.89 31.48
C ARG A 751 -42.89 -5.00 32.55
N VAL A 752 -43.66 -4.13 33.19
CA VAL A 752 -43.19 -3.23 34.25
C VAL A 752 -42.74 -4.03 35.48
N GLN A 753 -43.52 -5.01 35.92
CA GLN A 753 -43.18 -5.90 37.04
C GLN A 753 -41.91 -6.72 36.75
N ALA A 754 -41.77 -7.28 35.55
CA ALA A 754 -40.54 -7.96 35.14
C ALA A 754 -39.33 -7.02 35.11
N GLU A 755 -39.55 -5.74 34.79
CA GLU A 755 -38.49 -4.72 34.78
C GLU A 755 -38.02 -4.34 36.18
N GLU A 756 -38.92 -4.40 37.17
CA GLU A 756 -38.64 -4.19 38.58
C GLU A 756 -37.81 -5.33 39.18
N VAL A 757 -38.21 -6.58 38.94
CA VAL A 757 -37.42 -7.77 39.30
C VAL A 757 -36.03 -7.73 38.66
N ARG A 758 -35.93 -7.27 37.40
CA ARG A 758 -34.63 -7.07 36.75
C ARG A 758 -33.79 -6.01 37.43
N ARG A 759 -34.40 -4.90 37.90
CA ARG A 759 -33.67 -3.83 38.61
C ARG A 759 -33.17 -4.31 39.96
N SER A 760 -33.97 -5.07 40.71
CA SER A 760 -33.54 -5.64 42.01
C SER A 760 -32.36 -6.61 41.84
N MET A 761 -32.45 -7.57 40.92
CA MET A 761 -31.34 -8.50 40.66
C MET A 761 -30.04 -7.80 40.24
N ARG A 762 -30.15 -6.69 39.51
CA ARG A 762 -28.97 -5.87 39.17
C ARG A 762 -28.47 -5.06 40.34
N ALA A 763 -29.34 -4.58 41.23
CA ALA A 763 -28.94 -3.89 42.45
C ALA A 763 -28.17 -4.80 43.42
N ASP A 764 -28.51 -6.09 43.46
CA ASP A 764 -27.85 -7.06 44.34
C ASP A 764 -26.54 -7.62 43.74
N ALA A 765 -26.33 -7.46 42.43
CA ALA A 765 -25.12 -7.90 41.75
C ALA A 765 -23.94 -6.92 41.94
N SER A 766 -22.71 -7.45 42.03
CA SER A 766 -21.47 -6.67 42.09
C SER A 766 -21.22 -5.84 40.81
N THR A 767 -20.41 -4.78 40.93
CA THR A 767 -20.04 -3.89 39.81
C THR A 767 -19.44 -4.67 38.63
N TRP A 768 -18.64 -5.70 38.90
CA TRP A 768 -18.05 -6.58 37.89
C TRP A 768 -19.08 -7.50 37.20
N GLN A 769 -20.04 -8.06 37.94
CA GLN A 769 -21.13 -8.86 37.37
C GLN A 769 -22.03 -8.01 36.45
N ARG A 770 -22.32 -6.76 36.86
CA ARG A 770 -23.08 -5.81 36.04
C ARG A 770 -22.36 -5.48 34.74
N LEU A 771 -21.07 -5.13 34.81
CA LEU A 771 -20.27 -4.78 33.64
C LEU A 771 -20.15 -5.98 32.67
N ARG A 772 -19.87 -7.18 33.21
CA ARG A 772 -19.82 -8.43 32.43
C ARG A 772 -21.15 -8.73 31.75
N SER A 773 -22.26 -8.60 32.46
CA SER A 773 -23.61 -8.79 31.90
C SER A 773 -23.92 -7.78 30.79
N ASP A 774 -23.48 -6.52 30.93
CA ASP A 774 -23.71 -5.48 29.94
C ASP A 774 -22.98 -5.75 28.61
N ILE A 775 -21.72 -6.20 28.68
CA ILE A 775 -20.90 -6.46 27.49
C ILE A 775 -21.14 -7.85 26.87
N ASP A 776 -21.84 -8.75 27.54
CA ASP A 776 -22.07 -10.11 27.04
C ASP A 776 -22.97 -10.11 25.78
N PRO A 777 -22.50 -10.54 24.59
CA PRO A 777 -23.31 -10.49 23.38
C PRO A 777 -24.27 -11.68 23.24
N ARG A 778 -24.11 -12.75 24.05
CA ARG A 778 -24.92 -13.99 23.96
C ARG A 778 -26.43 -13.77 23.96
N PRO A 779 -27.00 -12.84 24.76
CA PRO A 779 -28.42 -12.55 24.73
C PRO A 779 -28.91 -12.17 23.33
N LEU A 780 -28.12 -11.43 22.54
CA LEU A 780 -28.48 -10.98 21.19
C LEU A 780 -28.65 -12.14 20.20
N PHE A 781 -27.91 -13.23 20.40
CA PHE A 781 -27.87 -14.40 19.52
C PHE A 781 -28.70 -15.60 20.00
N ALA A 782 -29.36 -15.48 21.15
CA ALA A 782 -30.26 -16.53 21.64
C ALA A 782 -31.43 -16.75 20.66
N SER A 783 -31.50 -17.96 20.09
CA SER A 783 -32.43 -18.38 19.03
C SER A 783 -33.88 -18.54 19.53
N GLU A 784 -34.82 -18.17 18.67
CA GLU A 784 -36.28 -18.34 18.77
C GLU A 784 -36.69 -19.82 18.75
N ARG A 785 -36.60 -20.51 19.90
CA ARG A 785 -37.33 -21.77 20.11
C ARG A 785 -38.39 -21.58 21.19
N ILE A 786 -39.36 -20.73 20.92
CA ILE A 786 -40.61 -20.72 21.69
C ILE A 786 -41.76 -20.93 20.69
N GLY A 787 -42.18 -22.20 20.62
CA GLY A 787 -43.36 -22.80 19.98
C GLY A 787 -44.20 -21.98 19.00
N ARG A 788 -43.99 -22.21 17.70
CA ARG A 788 -45.07 -22.14 16.70
C ARG A 788 -45.79 -23.50 16.67
N ARG A 789 -46.62 -23.81 17.68
CA ARG A 789 -47.59 -24.92 17.55
C ARG A 789 -48.71 -24.40 16.66
N ARG A 790 -48.77 -24.90 15.42
CA ARG A 790 -49.99 -24.82 14.60
C ARG A 790 -51.15 -25.36 15.45
N ARG A 791 -52.25 -24.60 15.57
CA ARG A 791 -53.51 -25.11 16.10
C ARG A 791 -53.81 -26.46 15.43
N PRO A 792 -54.17 -27.53 16.15
CA PRO A 792 -54.79 -28.68 15.51
C PRO A 792 -56.06 -28.17 14.81
N ARG A 793 -56.24 -28.54 13.54
CA ARG A 793 -57.55 -28.39 12.87
C ARG A 793 -58.60 -29.04 13.77
N PRO A 794 -59.82 -28.47 13.90
CA PRO A 794 -60.91 -29.20 14.52
C PRO A 794 -61.12 -30.48 13.70
N THR A 795 -60.98 -31.62 14.37
CA THR A 795 -61.45 -32.91 13.86
C THR A 795 -62.95 -32.79 13.68
N SER A 796 -63.40 -32.69 12.43
CA SER A 796 -64.79 -32.95 12.05
C SER A 796 -65.13 -34.36 12.52
N LEU A 797 -66.10 -34.47 13.44
CA LEU A 797 -66.75 -35.73 13.76
C LEU A 797 -67.47 -36.24 12.51
N PRO A 798 -67.44 -37.55 12.22
CA PRO A 798 -68.19 -38.12 11.11
C PRO A 798 -69.69 -38.05 11.40
N GLU A 799 -70.42 -37.58 10.41
CA GLU A 799 -71.87 -37.60 10.29
C GLU A 799 -72.34 -39.06 10.34
N VAL A 800 -73.09 -39.43 11.38
CA VAL A 800 -73.82 -40.69 11.42
C VAL A 800 -75.12 -40.46 10.65
N ALA A 801 -75.19 -41.04 9.45
CA ALA A 801 -76.41 -41.10 8.67
C ALA A 801 -77.50 -41.87 9.44
N ARG A 802 -78.72 -41.34 9.39
CA ARG A 802 -79.96 -42.12 9.49
C ARG A 802 -80.47 -42.42 8.09
#